data_AF-A0A957U228-F1
#
_entry.id   AF-A0A957U228-F1
#
_cell.length_a   1.000
_cell.length_b   1.000
_cell.length_c   1.000
_cell.angle_alpha   90.00
_cell.angle_beta   90.00
_cell.angle_gamma   90.00
#
_symmetry.space_group_name_H-M   'P 1'
#
loop_
_entity.id
_entity.type
_entity.pdbx_description
1 polymer ?
#
loop_
_entity_poly.entity_id
_entity_poly.type
_entity_poly.pdbx_seq_one_letter_code
_entity_poly.pdbx_strand_id
1 'polypeptide(L)'
;MQTMQNKRTPMAFPLLASALLALFLLSGCAPLPASLTNAGSSAPLGNSATAPTDHAAEESAVAAPSAHPAPTRSDGAAAASRPPRQTRPEPVTAGVVDDNEQWSDYLDYLDRHTWVNAHKVDVRARYVIQVVDENGRAVHDARVTIAGDEDTISFVGRTGAGGQVLFFPMARQEWVGQESAIHRQSQEYRVTATKGLVARRQTFTREDGDQWQLVLETVVEPAQAQLDLLFLVDATGSMDDEIDKLKASMTEIAAALNRLPEMPDVRYGLVAYRDQGDAFVVRTTEFTNLHQFQRVLVELQADGGGDEPEALNQALHSAIHNVSWRQADTVRMILLVADAPPHLDYDWEPFTYAQDMFEAVARGIKIFPVGASGLGDDGEYIFRQLAQVTGGKFVFLTYADGSDPSSGPGSETDHDVENYSVNTLDRLVVRLVREELAKLSAVVEQQAGHSPPPDPQRQNAGVPVVSCVVHLIGEAAKQPSDCYEFYGDAVMEDVPNLMRITLDPVQTGYTRARLDITYTGAPIGYSVNITHRISDDGFPYGYHKNDSEIQVLDSDVLVLAGDDAREIWGREHLVLPDGHLSLEIAVGTVRVEWAEGMELIESPGLFPLSGPSDGERPGNYSIYAAFNRTVAADRKGIGVAEVRLTLYP
;
A
#
# COMPACT_ATOMS: atom_id res chain seq x y z
N MET A 1 -48.20 -16.02 -50.97
CA MET A 1 -49.15 -17.13 -50.72
C MET A 1 -48.93 -17.63 -49.30
N GLN A 2 -50.00 -17.61 -48.49
CA GLN A 2 -50.26 -18.21 -47.16
C GLN A 2 -49.41 -17.73 -45.95
N THR A 3 -49.92 -16.96 -44.95
CA THR A 3 -50.81 -17.26 -43.77
C THR A 3 -50.30 -18.38 -42.85
N MET A 4 -50.25 -18.35 -41.51
CA MET A 4 -51.03 -17.75 -40.39
C MET A 4 -50.23 -17.98 -39.06
N GLN A 5 -50.14 -17.06 -38.08
CA GLN A 5 -50.91 -16.89 -36.81
C GLN A 5 -50.85 -17.96 -35.68
N ASN A 6 -50.85 -17.44 -34.43
CA ASN A 6 -51.26 -17.98 -33.10
C ASN A 6 -50.19 -18.68 -32.20
N LYS A 7 -50.15 -18.59 -30.85
CA LYS A 7 -51.01 -18.00 -29.79
C LYS A 7 -50.29 -17.98 -28.40
N ARG A 8 -50.59 -16.94 -27.61
CA ARG A 8 -50.70 -16.72 -26.13
C ARG A 8 -50.32 -17.79 -25.04
N THR A 9 -49.38 -17.40 -24.15
CA THR A 9 -49.38 -17.24 -22.64
C THR A 9 -49.71 -18.44 -21.66
N PRO A 10 -49.57 -18.32 -20.30
CA PRO A 10 -48.49 -18.92 -19.47
C PRO A 10 -49.01 -19.74 -18.24
N MET A 11 -48.14 -20.33 -17.40
CA MET A 11 -48.41 -20.86 -16.03
C MET A 11 -47.07 -21.35 -15.44
N ALA A 12 -46.77 -21.43 -14.14
CA ALA A 12 -47.21 -20.87 -12.86
C ALA A 12 -46.27 -21.48 -11.79
N PHE A 13 -45.98 -20.74 -10.72
CA PHE A 13 -45.24 -21.18 -9.51
C PHE A 13 -45.89 -22.38 -8.79
N PRO A 14 -45.15 -23.05 -7.88
CA PRO A 14 -45.60 -23.00 -6.49
C PRO A 14 -44.51 -22.79 -5.43
N LEU A 15 -44.92 -22.11 -4.37
CA LEU A 15 -44.34 -22.03 -3.02
C LEU A 15 -44.58 -23.32 -2.22
N LEU A 16 -43.68 -23.65 -1.29
CA LEU A 16 -44.01 -24.44 -0.11
C LEU A 16 -43.16 -24.01 1.09
N ALA A 17 -43.87 -23.63 2.16
CA ALA A 17 -43.39 -23.28 3.49
C ALA A 17 -43.62 -24.44 4.47
N SER A 18 -43.10 -24.30 5.70
CA SER A 18 -43.34 -25.08 6.95
C SER A 18 -42.18 -26.03 7.34
N ALA A 19 -41.76 -26.21 8.59
CA ALA A 19 -42.12 -25.68 9.90
C ALA A 19 -41.07 -26.11 10.97
N LEU A 20 -41.10 -25.44 12.12
CA LEU A 20 -40.43 -25.75 13.39
C LEU A 20 -40.53 -27.22 13.85
N LEU A 21 -39.49 -27.70 14.55
CA LEU A 21 -39.67 -28.35 15.85
C LEU A 21 -38.43 -28.21 16.75
N ALA A 22 -38.64 -27.65 17.95
CA ALA A 22 -37.73 -27.70 19.08
C ALA A 22 -38.14 -28.82 20.03
N LEU A 23 -37.18 -29.49 20.68
CA LEU A 23 -37.41 -30.12 21.98
C LEU A 23 -36.11 -30.13 22.82
N PHE A 24 -36.21 -29.50 23.99
CA PHE A 24 -35.33 -29.59 25.16
C PHE A 24 -35.34 -31.03 25.76
N LEU A 25 -34.43 -31.51 26.62
CA LEU A 25 -34.03 -31.03 27.95
C LEU A 25 -32.82 -31.83 28.51
N LEU A 26 -31.90 -31.13 29.21
CA LEU A 26 -31.30 -31.42 30.54
C LEU A 26 -30.42 -32.68 30.71
N SER A 27 -29.27 -32.73 31.37
CA SER A 27 -28.50 -31.95 32.38
C SER A 27 -27.09 -32.57 32.39
N GLY A 28 -25.96 -32.04 32.84
CA GLY A 28 -25.61 -30.89 33.67
C GLY A 28 -24.20 -31.14 34.26
N CYS A 29 -23.54 -30.04 34.64
CA CYS A 29 -22.43 -29.91 35.60
C CYS A 29 -21.01 -30.43 35.27
N ALA A 30 -20.11 -29.45 35.10
CA ALA A 30 -18.65 -29.47 35.27
C ALA A 30 -18.23 -29.61 36.77
N PRO A 31 -16.97 -29.33 37.22
CA PRO A 31 -15.63 -29.31 36.60
C PRO A 31 -14.55 -30.12 37.42
N LEU A 32 -13.29 -30.09 36.91
CA LEU A 32 -11.91 -30.21 37.49
C LEU A 32 -11.71 -30.20 39.04
N PRO A 33 -10.50 -30.43 39.64
CA PRO A 33 -9.13 -30.73 39.12
C PRO A 33 -8.37 -31.86 39.89
N ALA A 34 -7.10 -32.12 39.56
CA ALA A 34 -5.94 -32.08 40.50
C ALA A 34 -4.75 -32.97 40.09
N SER A 35 -3.58 -32.34 40.12
CA SER A 35 -2.22 -32.86 40.03
C SER A 35 -1.80 -33.61 41.31
N LEU A 36 -0.89 -34.59 41.20
CA LEU A 36 0.37 -34.73 41.98
C LEU A 36 0.88 -36.20 42.12
N THR A 37 2.20 -36.30 41.99
CA THR A 37 3.16 -37.20 42.68
C THR A 37 3.32 -38.68 42.30
N ASN A 38 4.44 -38.95 41.61
CA ASN A 38 5.69 -39.57 42.09
C ASN A 38 5.75 -41.07 42.50
N ALA A 39 6.85 -41.68 42.02
CA ALA A 39 7.67 -42.77 42.59
C ALA A 39 7.35 -44.25 42.31
N GLY A 40 8.42 -44.98 41.94
CA GLY A 40 8.57 -46.45 42.07
C GLY A 40 8.95 -47.15 40.76
N SER A 41 10.22 -47.27 40.38
CA SER A 41 11.22 -48.27 40.84
C SER A 41 11.34 -49.51 39.93
N SER A 42 12.61 -49.85 39.71
CA SER A 42 13.23 -51.18 39.50
C SER A 42 13.13 -51.90 38.15
N ALA A 43 14.34 -52.05 37.58
CA ALA A 43 14.77 -53.05 36.60
C ALA A 43 14.63 -54.51 37.10
N PRO A 44 14.87 -55.51 36.22
CA PRO A 44 16.16 -56.25 36.23
C PRO A 44 16.72 -56.46 34.79
N LEU A 45 18.02 -56.36 34.51
CA LEU A 45 19.18 -57.26 34.73
C LEU A 45 19.12 -58.67 34.10
N GLY A 46 20.13 -58.99 33.28
CA GLY A 46 20.56 -60.35 32.86
C GLY A 46 20.73 -60.52 31.34
N ASN A 47 21.82 -60.18 30.64
CA ASN A 47 23.25 -60.60 30.69
C ASN A 47 23.58 -61.88 29.89
N SER A 48 24.34 -61.75 28.79
CA SER A 48 25.32 -62.71 28.17
C SER A 48 25.65 -62.26 26.73
N ALA A 49 26.77 -61.61 26.40
CA ALA A 49 28.18 -62.04 26.34
C ALA A 49 28.46 -63.20 25.35
N THR A 50 29.19 -62.91 24.26
CA THR A 50 30.44 -63.58 23.83
C THR A 50 31.00 -62.95 22.53
N ALA A 51 32.22 -62.42 22.60
CA ALA A 51 33.20 -62.34 21.51
C ALA A 51 34.03 -63.65 21.47
N PRO A 52 34.93 -63.88 20.48
CA PRO A 52 36.35 -63.51 20.72
C PRO A 52 37.26 -63.19 19.48
N THR A 53 38.26 -62.31 19.71
CA THR A 53 39.74 -62.33 19.35
C THR A 53 40.24 -62.77 17.95
N ASP A 54 41.40 -62.40 17.39
CA ASP A 54 42.55 -61.48 17.58
C ASP A 54 43.48 -61.63 16.34
N HIS A 55 44.41 -60.69 16.09
CA HIS A 55 45.79 -60.82 15.51
C HIS A 55 46.27 -59.41 15.01
N ALA A 56 47.15 -58.66 15.69
CA ALA A 56 48.64 -58.68 15.81
C ALA A 56 49.45 -58.18 14.57
N ALA A 57 50.07 -56.98 14.66
CA ALA A 57 51.53 -56.61 14.60
C ALA A 57 52.09 -56.38 13.15
N GLU A 58 53.03 -55.48 12.78
CA GLU A 58 54.30 -54.91 13.30
C GLU A 58 54.58 -53.50 12.64
N GLU A 59 55.14 -52.46 13.29
CA GLU A 59 56.57 -52.06 13.54
C GLU A 59 57.32 -51.45 12.31
N SER A 60 57.81 -50.19 12.32
CA SER A 60 59.21 -49.72 12.62
C SER A 60 59.40 -48.28 12.04
N ALA A 61 60.42 -47.45 12.29
CA ALA A 61 61.22 -46.98 13.45
C ALA A 61 62.23 -45.91 12.94
N VAL A 62 62.34 -44.75 13.63
CA VAL A 62 63.55 -43.99 14.04
C VAL A 62 64.62 -43.47 13.02
N ALA A 63 64.93 -42.15 13.05
CA ALA A 63 66.25 -41.59 13.44
C ALA A 63 66.43 -40.06 13.24
N ALA A 64 66.93 -39.38 14.28
CA ALA A 64 67.68 -38.10 14.32
C ALA A 64 69.12 -38.42 14.88
N PRO A 65 70.04 -37.51 15.29
CA PRO A 65 70.08 -36.02 15.35
C PRO A 65 71.49 -35.37 15.04
N SER A 66 71.64 -34.05 15.26
CA SER A 66 72.84 -33.27 15.75
C SER A 66 72.83 -31.82 15.17
N ALA A 67 73.23 -30.70 15.79
CA ALA A 67 73.69 -30.31 17.13
C ALA A 67 73.66 -28.74 17.23
N HIS A 68 73.56 -28.19 18.44
CA HIS A 68 73.60 -26.75 18.77
C HIS A 68 75.01 -26.13 18.74
N PRO A 69 75.12 -24.77 18.77
CA PRO A 69 75.44 -24.11 20.04
C PRO A 69 74.62 -22.83 20.35
N ALA A 70 74.54 -22.48 21.64
CA ALA A 70 73.96 -21.27 22.25
C ALA A 70 75.12 -20.38 22.85
N PRO A 71 74.91 -19.25 23.58
CA PRO A 71 73.68 -18.50 23.89
C PRO A 71 73.80 -16.94 23.76
N THR A 72 72.68 -16.22 23.77
CA THR A 72 72.63 -14.84 24.27
C THR A 72 71.35 -14.59 25.08
N ARG A 73 71.49 -13.65 26.02
CA ARG A 73 70.78 -13.49 27.29
C ARG A 73 69.28 -13.22 27.20
N SER A 74 68.62 -13.70 28.27
CA SER A 74 67.27 -13.41 28.74
C SER A 74 67.00 -11.92 28.96
N ASP A 75 65.83 -11.47 28.54
CA ASP A 75 64.95 -10.64 29.36
C ASP A 75 63.53 -11.18 29.25
N GLY A 76 62.95 -11.52 30.39
CA GLY A 76 61.65 -12.15 30.51
C GLY A 76 60.52 -11.13 30.44
N ALA A 77 59.50 -11.46 29.65
CA ALA A 77 58.13 -11.05 29.92
C ALA A 77 57.22 -12.22 29.51
N ALA A 78 56.61 -12.85 30.52
CA ALA A 78 55.61 -13.90 30.33
C ALA A 78 54.40 -13.30 29.60
N ALA A 79 54.28 -13.56 28.30
CA ALA A 79 53.05 -13.30 27.56
C ALA A 79 52.08 -14.45 27.85
N ALA A 80 51.07 -14.17 28.67
CA ALA A 80 49.91 -15.03 28.85
C ALA A 80 49.36 -15.44 27.47
N SER A 81 49.19 -16.74 27.26
CA SER A 81 48.55 -17.32 26.10
C SER A 81 47.15 -16.73 25.96
N ARG A 82 46.99 -15.82 24.98
CA ARG A 82 45.69 -15.32 24.56
C ARG A 82 44.82 -16.51 24.15
N PRO A 83 43.55 -16.57 24.57
CA PRO A 83 42.61 -17.53 23.99
C PRO A 83 42.56 -17.34 22.47
N PRO A 84 42.25 -18.40 21.69
CA PRO A 84 42.17 -18.30 20.24
C PRO A 84 41.25 -17.13 19.91
N ARG A 85 41.80 -16.18 19.16
CA ARG A 85 41.05 -15.04 18.64
C ARG A 85 39.94 -15.66 17.79
N GLN A 86 38.69 -15.57 18.23
CA GLN A 86 37.54 -15.89 17.38
C GLN A 86 37.78 -15.12 16.08
N THR A 87 38.11 -15.86 15.01
CA THR A 87 38.19 -15.32 13.67
C THR A 87 36.80 -14.79 13.40
N ARG A 88 36.67 -13.47 13.24
CA ARG A 88 35.43 -12.92 12.71
C ARG A 88 35.20 -13.61 11.37
N PRO A 89 33.98 -14.09 11.07
CA PRO A 89 33.66 -14.59 9.75
C PRO A 89 34.10 -13.56 8.71
N GLU A 90 34.67 -14.03 7.60
CA GLU A 90 35.00 -13.11 6.51
C GLU A 90 33.71 -12.43 6.04
N PRO A 91 33.73 -11.10 5.84
CA PRO A 91 32.52 -10.37 5.47
C PRO A 91 32.04 -10.82 4.10
N VAL A 92 30.74 -11.02 3.94
CA VAL A 92 30.12 -11.32 2.64
C VAL A 92 29.99 -10.02 1.86
N THR A 93 30.51 -10.01 0.63
CA THR A 93 30.33 -8.91 -0.31
C THR A 93 29.11 -9.15 -1.20
N ALA A 94 28.41 -8.08 -1.55
CA ALA A 94 27.22 -8.11 -2.36
C ALA A 94 27.11 -6.88 -3.26
N GLY A 95 26.56 -7.10 -4.46
CA GLY A 95 26.11 -6.09 -5.40
C GLY A 95 24.60 -5.86 -5.30
N VAL A 96 24.12 -4.82 -5.97
CA VAL A 96 22.68 -4.55 -6.09
C VAL A 96 22.38 -3.89 -7.43
N VAL A 97 21.28 -4.30 -8.05
CA VAL A 97 20.68 -3.64 -9.21
C VAL A 97 19.24 -3.25 -8.91
N ASP A 98 18.85 -2.09 -9.42
CA ASP A 98 17.48 -1.60 -9.42
C ASP A 98 16.97 -1.64 -10.87
N ASP A 99 16.29 -2.74 -11.22
CA ASP A 99 15.75 -2.95 -12.56
C ASP A 99 14.65 -1.95 -12.93
N ASN A 100 14.06 -1.25 -11.96
CA ASN A 100 13.11 -0.18 -12.24
C ASN A 100 13.82 1.15 -12.55
N GLU A 101 14.98 1.41 -11.95
CA GLU A 101 15.84 2.54 -12.30
C GLU A 101 16.54 2.29 -13.65
N GLN A 102 17.07 1.08 -13.85
CA GLN A 102 17.78 0.63 -15.07
C GLN A 102 16.82 -0.05 -16.07
N TRP A 103 15.70 0.63 -16.36
CA TRP A 103 14.56 0.01 -17.05
C TRP A 103 14.89 -0.52 -18.44
N SER A 104 15.64 0.23 -19.26
CA SER A 104 16.01 -0.21 -20.61
C SER A 104 16.89 -1.46 -20.57
N ASP A 105 17.88 -1.49 -19.67
CA ASP A 105 18.80 -2.62 -19.51
C ASP A 105 18.05 -3.87 -19.04
N TYR A 106 17.04 -3.70 -18.18
CA TYR A 106 16.17 -4.80 -17.78
C TYR A 106 15.32 -5.34 -18.93
N LEU A 107 14.78 -4.50 -19.81
CA LEU A 107 14.05 -4.98 -21.00
C LEU A 107 14.97 -5.76 -21.97
N ASP A 108 16.20 -5.29 -22.17
CA ASP A 108 17.20 -5.99 -22.97
C ASP A 108 17.61 -7.33 -22.32
N TYR A 109 17.72 -7.37 -20.99
CA TYR A 109 17.91 -8.61 -20.23
C TYR A 109 16.77 -9.60 -20.49
N LEU A 110 15.50 -9.18 -20.41
CA LEU A 110 14.35 -10.05 -20.68
C LEU A 110 14.35 -10.62 -22.11
N ASP A 111 14.76 -9.83 -23.10
CA ASP A 111 14.83 -10.27 -24.50
C ASP A 111 15.96 -11.28 -24.74
N ARG A 112 17.08 -11.17 -24.01
CA ARG A 112 18.19 -12.14 -24.04
C ARG A 112 17.89 -13.44 -23.28
N HIS A 113 17.00 -13.40 -22.28
CA HIS A 113 16.62 -14.53 -21.42
C HIS A 113 15.23 -15.10 -21.75
N THR A 114 14.84 -15.13 -23.03
CA THR A 114 13.56 -15.74 -23.44
C THR A 114 13.50 -17.25 -23.22
N TRP A 115 14.65 -17.90 -23.07
CA TRP A 115 14.83 -19.36 -22.98
C TRP A 115 14.73 -19.93 -21.55
N VAL A 116 14.84 -19.09 -20.50
CA VAL A 116 14.81 -19.54 -19.10
C VAL A 116 13.45 -20.13 -18.72
N ASN A 117 13.45 -21.12 -17.83
CA ASN A 117 12.24 -21.76 -17.33
C ASN A 117 11.60 -20.92 -16.21
N ALA A 118 10.65 -20.06 -16.57
CA ALA A 118 9.98 -19.16 -15.64
C ALA A 118 8.58 -18.77 -16.12
N HIS A 119 7.70 -18.36 -15.21
CA HIS A 119 6.45 -17.71 -15.60
C HIS A 119 6.75 -16.34 -16.21
N LYS A 120 6.47 -16.20 -17.51
CA LYS A 120 6.75 -14.97 -18.26
C LYS A 120 5.70 -13.90 -17.95
N VAL A 121 6.14 -12.80 -17.34
CA VAL A 121 5.30 -11.63 -17.07
C VAL A 121 5.70 -10.51 -18.03
N ASP A 122 4.76 -10.06 -18.87
CA ASP A 122 5.04 -9.01 -19.85
C ASP A 122 4.95 -7.63 -19.20
N VAL A 123 6.10 -7.09 -18.82
CA VAL A 123 6.23 -5.81 -18.12
C VAL A 123 6.62 -4.65 -19.03
N ARG A 124 6.71 -4.86 -20.36
CA ARG A 124 7.21 -3.87 -21.34
C ARG A 124 6.47 -2.53 -21.32
N ALA A 125 5.22 -2.52 -20.86
CA ALA A 125 4.52 -1.29 -20.49
C ALA A 125 4.49 -1.15 -18.98
N ARG A 126 4.95 0.01 -18.48
CA ARG A 126 5.02 0.34 -17.06
C ARG A 126 4.49 1.76 -16.85
N TYR A 127 3.65 1.92 -15.85
CA TYR A 127 3.22 3.21 -15.31
C TYR A 127 3.62 3.29 -13.84
N VAL A 128 4.23 4.40 -13.44
CA VAL A 128 4.57 4.71 -12.05
C VAL A 128 3.47 5.58 -11.48
N ILE A 129 2.72 5.07 -10.51
CA ILE A 129 1.69 5.83 -9.82
C ILE A 129 2.30 6.42 -8.56
N GLN A 130 2.50 7.74 -8.57
CA GLN A 130 2.94 8.53 -7.44
C GLN A 130 1.73 9.11 -6.71
N VAL A 131 1.59 8.82 -5.43
CA VAL A 131 0.58 9.39 -4.55
C VAL A 131 1.27 10.32 -3.56
N VAL A 132 0.84 11.58 -3.53
CA VAL A 132 1.37 12.61 -2.64
C VAL A 132 0.26 13.31 -1.87
N ASP A 133 0.59 13.97 -0.76
CA ASP A 133 -0.29 14.88 -0.06
C ASP A 133 -0.32 16.26 -0.74
N GLU A 134 -1.13 17.18 -0.23
CA GLU A 134 -1.21 18.57 -0.72
C GLU A 134 0.12 19.35 -0.62
N ASN A 135 1.06 18.87 0.20
CA ASN A 135 2.39 19.47 0.39
C ASN A 135 3.46 18.81 -0.50
N GLY A 136 3.08 17.87 -1.36
CA GLY A 136 4.00 17.10 -2.21
C GLY A 136 4.79 16.02 -1.45
N ARG A 137 4.39 15.66 -0.23
CA ARG A 137 4.98 14.54 0.53
C ARG A 137 4.42 13.23 0.06
N ALA A 138 5.25 12.20 0.02
CA ALA A 138 4.84 10.86 -0.34
C ALA A 138 3.76 10.30 0.60
N VAL A 139 2.65 9.79 0.06
CA VAL A 139 1.63 9.11 0.87
C VAL A 139 1.94 7.62 0.93
N HIS A 140 2.51 7.18 2.03
CA HIS A 140 2.80 5.77 2.30
C HIS A 140 1.53 4.94 2.49
N ASP A 141 1.52 3.69 2.00
CA ASP A 141 0.49 2.67 2.24
C ASP A 141 -0.94 3.14 1.87
N ALA A 142 -1.04 3.99 0.85
CA ALA A 142 -2.29 4.28 0.16
C ALA A 142 -2.65 3.09 -0.73
N ARG A 143 -3.89 2.63 -0.65
CA ARG A 143 -4.43 1.62 -1.55
C ARG A 143 -4.69 2.25 -2.92
N VAL A 144 -4.18 1.64 -3.98
CA VAL A 144 -4.40 2.07 -5.36
C VAL A 144 -5.18 0.99 -6.10
N THR A 145 -6.24 1.38 -6.78
CA THR A 145 -6.96 0.50 -7.72
C THR A 145 -7.03 1.14 -9.09
N ILE A 146 -6.92 0.34 -10.13
CA ILE A 146 -7.02 0.83 -11.51
C ILE A 146 -8.10 0.03 -12.22
N ALA A 147 -8.97 0.73 -12.95
CA ALA A 147 -9.95 0.14 -13.84
C ALA A 147 -9.72 0.64 -15.28
N GLY A 148 -9.91 -0.23 -16.27
CA GLY A 148 -9.88 0.12 -17.69
C GLY A 148 -11.22 0.62 -18.22
N ASP A 149 -11.36 0.67 -19.54
CA ASP A 149 -12.52 1.24 -20.26
C ASP A 149 -13.88 0.62 -19.88
N GLU A 150 -13.92 -0.65 -19.47
CA GLU A 150 -15.14 -1.37 -19.06
C GLU A 150 -15.46 -1.26 -17.55
N ASP A 151 -14.79 -0.37 -16.82
CA ASP A 151 -14.95 -0.15 -15.37
C ASP A 151 -14.69 -1.38 -14.48
N THR A 152 -14.10 -2.44 -15.04
CA THR A 152 -13.61 -3.59 -14.29
C THR A 152 -12.24 -3.27 -13.69
N ILE A 153 -12.10 -3.46 -12.36
CA ILE A 153 -10.82 -3.28 -11.67
C ILE A 153 -9.84 -4.32 -12.22
N SER A 154 -8.76 -3.84 -12.81
CA SER A 154 -7.70 -4.64 -13.41
C SER A 154 -6.41 -4.66 -12.59
N PHE A 155 -6.34 -3.85 -11.52
CA PHE A 155 -5.18 -3.78 -10.64
C PHE A 155 -5.57 -3.35 -9.22
N VAL A 156 -4.90 -3.95 -8.23
CA VAL A 156 -4.91 -3.53 -6.83
C VAL A 156 -3.47 -3.52 -6.32
N GLY A 157 -3.07 -2.41 -5.69
CA GLY A 157 -1.74 -2.23 -5.13
C GLY A 157 -1.77 -1.34 -3.89
N ARG A 158 -0.64 -1.26 -3.17
CA ARG A 158 -0.42 -0.26 -2.13
C ARG A 158 0.88 0.49 -2.38
N THR A 159 0.88 1.78 -2.11
CA THR A 159 2.08 2.59 -2.26
C THR A 159 3.14 2.24 -1.22
N GLY A 160 4.41 2.16 -1.66
CA GLY A 160 5.56 2.01 -0.77
C GLY A 160 5.82 3.26 0.07
N ALA A 161 6.92 3.29 0.82
CA ALA A 161 7.28 4.42 1.67
C ALA A 161 7.44 5.75 0.90
N GLY A 162 7.88 5.68 -0.37
CA GLY A 162 7.95 6.85 -1.26
C GLY A 162 6.65 7.23 -1.96
N GLY A 163 5.51 6.66 -1.56
CA GLY A 163 4.21 7.00 -2.15
C GLY A 163 4.01 6.42 -3.55
N GLN A 164 4.85 5.48 -3.99
CA GLN A 164 4.81 4.91 -5.33
C GLN A 164 4.30 3.49 -5.36
N VAL A 165 3.57 3.15 -6.43
CA VAL A 165 3.26 1.78 -6.84
C VAL A 165 3.36 1.64 -8.35
N LEU A 166 3.84 0.49 -8.84
CA LEU A 166 4.04 0.24 -10.27
C LEU A 166 2.85 -0.53 -10.85
N PHE A 167 2.42 -0.12 -12.04
CA PHE A 167 1.35 -0.79 -12.79
C PHE A 167 1.87 -1.26 -14.15
N PHE A 168 1.65 -2.54 -14.44
CA PHE A 168 2.06 -3.19 -15.67
C PHE A 168 0.81 -3.68 -16.43
N PRO A 169 0.21 -2.85 -17.31
CA PRO A 169 -1.04 -3.20 -18.02
C PRO A 169 -0.88 -4.36 -19.00
N MET A 170 0.34 -4.82 -19.28
CA MET A 170 0.60 -5.99 -20.11
C MET A 170 0.79 -7.27 -19.31
N ALA A 171 1.04 -7.15 -18.00
CA ALA A 171 1.26 -8.29 -17.14
C ALA A 171 -0.03 -9.07 -16.98
N ARG A 172 0.05 -10.39 -17.22
CA ARG A 172 -1.07 -11.29 -16.97
C ARG A 172 -1.26 -11.54 -15.48
N GLN A 173 -2.18 -10.81 -14.85
CA GLN A 173 -2.68 -11.14 -13.52
C GLN A 173 -3.74 -12.23 -13.65
N GLU A 174 -3.32 -13.50 -13.55
CA GLU A 174 -4.22 -14.67 -13.58
C GLU A 174 -5.05 -14.83 -12.28
N TRP A 175 -5.05 -13.83 -11.40
CA TRP A 175 -5.34 -13.93 -9.96
C TRP A 175 -6.82 -14.15 -9.58
N VAL A 176 -7.72 -14.39 -10.53
CA VAL A 176 -9.09 -14.78 -10.24
C VAL A 176 -9.50 -15.71 -11.37
N GLY A 177 -10.06 -16.89 -11.09
CA GLY A 177 -10.55 -17.86 -12.09
C GLY A 177 -11.69 -17.37 -13.00
N GLN A 178 -11.76 -16.07 -13.29
CA GLN A 178 -12.48 -15.44 -14.37
C GLN A 178 -11.48 -14.64 -15.20
N GLU A 179 -11.51 -14.84 -16.52
CA GLU A 179 -10.86 -13.96 -17.50
C GLU A 179 -11.38 -12.52 -17.33
N SER A 180 -10.90 -11.77 -16.34
CA SER A 180 -10.91 -10.32 -16.45
C SER A 180 -9.85 -10.03 -17.49
N ALA A 181 -10.30 -9.88 -18.73
CA ALA A 181 -9.48 -9.39 -19.82
C ALA A 181 -8.68 -8.21 -19.30
N ILE A 182 -7.39 -8.41 -19.11
CA ILE A 182 -6.45 -7.32 -19.06
C ILE A 182 -6.64 -6.65 -20.41
N HIS A 183 -7.33 -5.53 -20.40
CA HIS A 183 -7.51 -4.73 -21.59
C HIS A 183 -6.14 -4.12 -21.88
N ARG A 184 -5.25 -4.93 -22.48
CA ARG A 184 -3.94 -4.55 -23.01
C ARG A 184 -4.05 -3.39 -24.00
N GLN A 185 -5.29 -3.03 -24.36
CA GLN A 185 -5.69 -1.99 -25.30
C GLN A 185 -6.54 -0.88 -24.66
N SER A 186 -6.74 -0.86 -23.33
CA SER A 186 -7.42 0.28 -22.68
C SER A 186 -6.72 1.56 -23.09
N GLN A 187 -7.52 2.53 -23.53
CA GLN A 187 -7.04 3.87 -23.84
C GLN A 187 -7.04 4.75 -22.61
N GLU A 188 -7.94 4.47 -21.66
CA GLU A 188 -8.08 5.18 -20.41
C GLU A 188 -7.95 4.23 -19.21
N TYR A 189 -7.33 4.75 -18.15
CA TYR A 189 -7.13 4.07 -16.88
C TYR A 189 -7.65 4.97 -15.77
N ARG A 190 -8.72 4.52 -15.12
CA ARG A 190 -9.29 5.19 -13.95
C ARG A 190 -8.55 4.72 -12.70
N VAL A 191 -7.60 5.53 -12.24
CA VAL A 191 -6.78 5.27 -11.06
C VAL A 191 -7.47 5.88 -9.84
N THR A 192 -7.67 5.09 -8.80
CA THR A 192 -8.20 5.55 -7.50
C THR A 192 -7.18 5.24 -6.41
N ALA A 193 -6.65 6.26 -5.75
CA ALA A 193 -5.84 6.15 -4.55
C ALA A 193 -6.74 6.36 -3.31
N THR A 194 -6.51 5.63 -2.23
CA THR A 194 -7.30 5.70 -0.99
C THR A 194 -6.40 5.52 0.22
N LYS A 195 -6.51 6.42 1.20
CA LYS A 195 -5.83 6.34 2.49
C LYS A 195 -6.81 6.68 3.61
N GLY A 196 -7.04 5.75 4.53
CA GLY A 196 -8.06 5.91 5.57
C GLY A 196 -9.44 6.16 4.97
N LEU A 197 -10.02 7.33 5.24
CA LEU A 197 -11.32 7.77 4.70
C LEU A 197 -11.18 8.67 3.46
N VAL A 198 -9.96 9.03 3.07
CA VAL A 198 -9.68 9.90 1.91
C VAL A 198 -9.50 9.04 0.67
N ALA A 199 -10.14 9.43 -0.43
CA ALA A 199 -9.91 8.82 -1.73
C ALA A 199 -9.83 9.89 -2.83
N ARG A 200 -8.88 9.71 -3.75
CA ARG A 200 -8.75 10.51 -4.98
C ARG A 200 -8.89 9.58 -6.16
N ARG A 201 -9.71 9.97 -7.13
CA ARG A 201 -9.82 9.29 -8.41
C ARG A 201 -9.43 10.23 -9.53
N GLN A 202 -8.64 9.73 -10.46
CA GLN A 202 -8.20 10.44 -11.66
C GLN A 202 -8.12 9.46 -12.83
N THR A 203 -8.46 9.94 -14.01
CA THR A 203 -8.28 9.18 -15.25
C THR A 203 -6.98 9.59 -15.90
N PHE A 204 -6.22 8.60 -16.34
CA PHE A 204 -5.01 8.78 -17.13
C PHE A 204 -5.15 8.03 -18.45
N THR A 205 -4.49 8.53 -19.47
CA THR A 205 -4.41 7.92 -20.79
C THR A 205 -2.97 7.48 -21.05
N ARG A 206 -2.76 6.73 -22.14
CA ARG A 206 -1.41 6.37 -22.57
C ARG A 206 -0.57 7.57 -23.03
N GLU A 207 -1.22 8.68 -23.36
CA GLU A 207 -0.58 9.91 -23.86
C GLU A 207 -0.02 10.77 -22.72
N ASP A 208 -0.47 10.55 -21.47
CA ASP A 208 -0.03 11.28 -20.28
C ASP A 208 1.38 10.89 -19.78
N GLY A 209 2.10 10.05 -20.52
CA GLY A 209 3.40 9.53 -20.14
C GLY A 209 3.33 8.37 -19.16
N ASP A 210 4.49 7.97 -18.64
CA ASP A 210 4.64 6.82 -17.73
C ASP A 210 4.65 7.19 -16.24
N GLN A 211 4.59 8.49 -15.90
CA GLN A 211 4.55 9.00 -14.53
C GLN A 211 3.17 9.61 -14.24
N TRP A 212 2.39 8.95 -13.40
CA TRP A 212 1.05 9.40 -13.04
C TRP A 212 1.00 9.83 -11.58
N GLN A 213 0.64 11.09 -11.34
CA GLN A 213 0.58 11.63 -9.99
C GLN A 213 -0.87 11.85 -9.53
N LEU A 214 -1.19 11.37 -8.33
CA LEU A 214 -2.43 11.66 -7.62
C LEU A 214 -2.12 12.41 -6.33
N VAL A 215 -2.92 13.43 -6.03
CA VAL A 215 -2.85 14.17 -4.77
C VAL A 215 -4.00 13.71 -3.86
N LEU A 216 -3.67 13.21 -2.67
CA LEU A 216 -4.61 12.89 -1.59
C LEU A 216 -4.55 13.98 -0.53
N GLU A 217 -5.59 14.80 -0.45
CA GLU A 217 -5.67 15.88 0.53
C GLU A 217 -5.88 15.31 1.95
N THR A 218 -5.12 15.80 2.93
CA THR A 218 -5.16 15.46 4.37
C THR A 218 -4.78 14.02 4.71
N VAL A 219 -3.48 13.72 4.65
CA VAL A 219 -2.91 12.52 5.25
C VAL A 219 -2.15 12.89 6.53
N VAL A 220 -2.59 12.34 7.66
CA VAL A 220 -1.87 12.47 8.94
C VAL A 220 -0.73 11.45 8.95
N GLU A 221 0.51 11.94 9.00
CA GLU A 221 1.69 11.09 9.14
C GLU A 221 1.64 10.27 10.45
N PRO A 222 1.99 8.97 10.42
CA PRO A 222 2.12 8.19 11.64
C PRO A 222 3.23 8.76 12.52
N ALA A 223 2.98 8.84 13.83
CA ALA A 223 3.93 9.43 14.80
C ALA A 223 5.26 8.65 14.93
N GLN A 224 5.32 7.41 14.45
CA GLN A 224 6.49 6.55 14.45
C GLN A 224 6.45 5.61 13.24
N ALA A 225 7.55 5.51 12.49
CA ALA A 225 7.66 4.58 11.37
C ALA A 225 7.56 3.13 11.85
N GLN A 226 6.79 2.30 11.14
CA GLN A 226 6.63 0.89 11.42
C GLN A 226 7.28 0.05 10.31
N LEU A 227 8.07 -0.96 10.70
CA LEU A 227 8.73 -1.87 9.76
C LEU A 227 8.47 -3.33 10.13
N ASP A 228 7.87 -4.10 9.22
CA ASP A 228 7.86 -5.55 9.27
C ASP A 228 8.91 -6.07 8.27
N LEU A 229 9.99 -6.67 8.79
CA LEU A 229 11.04 -7.27 8.00
C LEU A 229 10.97 -8.79 8.13
N LEU A 230 10.54 -9.46 7.08
CA LEU A 230 10.50 -10.92 7.00
C LEU A 230 11.75 -11.43 6.29
N PHE A 231 12.42 -12.42 6.87
CA PHE A 231 13.45 -13.18 6.18
C PHE A 231 12.82 -14.44 5.59
N LEU A 232 12.92 -14.61 4.28
CA LEU A 232 12.52 -15.82 3.57
C LEU A 232 13.81 -16.52 3.15
N VAL A 233 14.15 -17.65 3.76
CA VAL A 233 15.49 -18.23 3.67
C VAL A 233 15.41 -19.66 3.18
N ASP A 234 16.15 -19.95 2.13
CA ASP A 234 16.46 -21.31 1.72
C ASP A 234 17.35 -21.99 2.77
N ALA A 235 16.91 -23.15 3.25
CA ALA A 235 17.56 -23.93 4.28
C ALA A 235 17.93 -25.34 3.80
N THR A 236 18.12 -25.52 2.49
CA THR A 236 18.68 -26.71 1.86
C THR A 236 20.18 -26.84 2.15
N GLY A 237 20.76 -28.01 1.90
CA GLY A 237 22.15 -28.30 2.23
C GLY A 237 23.19 -27.43 1.53
N SER A 238 22.91 -26.92 0.32
CA SER A 238 23.84 -26.05 -0.43
C SER A 238 24.04 -24.69 0.26
N MET A 239 23.06 -24.24 1.03
CA MET A 239 23.04 -22.95 1.72
C MET A 239 23.75 -22.96 3.09
N ASP A 240 24.45 -24.02 3.49
CA ASP A 240 25.03 -24.15 4.85
C ASP A 240 26.01 -23.02 5.20
N ASP A 241 27.01 -22.80 4.32
CA ASP A 241 28.00 -21.75 4.50
C ASP A 241 27.36 -20.35 4.44
N GLU A 242 26.38 -20.18 3.55
CA GLU A 242 25.63 -18.94 3.32
C GLU A 242 24.77 -18.58 4.52
N ILE A 243 24.05 -19.55 5.10
CA ILE A 243 23.23 -19.36 6.30
C ILE A 243 24.10 -18.94 7.48
N ASP A 244 25.27 -19.54 7.67
CA ASP A 244 26.15 -19.16 8.78
C ASP A 244 26.70 -17.74 8.64
N LYS A 245 27.07 -17.33 7.42
CA LYS A 245 27.42 -15.94 7.12
C LYS A 245 26.23 -15.00 7.30
N LEU A 246 25.05 -15.42 6.84
CA LEU A 246 23.80 -14.67 6.90
C LEU A 246 23.34 -14.45 8.34
N LYS A 247 23.46 -15.43 9.24
CA LYS A 247 23.18 -15.27 10.68
C LYS A 247 23.97 -14.12 11.29
N ALA A 248 25.25 -14.01 10.94
CA ALA A 248 26.11 -12.91 11.40
C ALA A 248 25.63 -11.57 10.82
N SER A 249 25.42 -11.48 9.51
CA SER A 249 24.94 -10.27 8.84
C SER A 249 23.56 -9.84 9.32
N MET A 250 22.60 -10.75 9.47
CA MET A 250 21.25 -10.48 9.98
C MET A 250 21.27 -9.94 11.41
N THR A 251 22.15 -10.47 12.26
CA THR A 251 22.35 -9.96 13.62
C THR A 251 22.84 -8.51 13.59
N GLU A 252 23.76 -8.19 12.68
CA GLU A 252 24.28 -6.83 12.50
C GLU A 252 23.25 -5.89 11.89
N ILE A 253 22.50 -6.33 10.87
CA ILE A 253 21.39 -5.59 10.26
C ILE A 253 20.39 -5.22 11.33
N ALA A 254 19.90 -6.21 12.09
CA ALA A 254 18.85 -5.98 13.06
C ALA A 254 19.34 -5.11 14.23
N ALA A 255 20.61 -5.22 14.64
CA ALA A 255 21.23 -4.30 15.60
C ALA A 255 21.40 -2.87 15.05
N ALA A 256 21.71 -2.71 13.77
CA ALA A 256 21.86 -1.41 13.13
C ALA A 256 20.50 -0.69 12.97
N LEU A 257 19.44 -1.42 12.61
CA LEU A 257 18.09 -0.87 12.48
C LEU A 257 17.56 -0.31 13.81
N ASN A 258 17.82 -1.00 14.93
CA ASN A 258 17.46 -0.52 16.26
C ASN A 258 18.24 0.72 16.74
N ARG A 259 19.31 1.11 16.02
CA ARG A 259 20.12 2.31 16.30
C ARG A 259 19.81 3.46 15.36
N LEU A 260 18.85 3.31 14.45
CA LEU A 260 18.47 4.39 13.55
C LEU A 260 17.88 5.56 14.36
N PRO A 261 18.22 6.82 14.02
CA PRO A 261 17.72 8.01 14.72
C PRO A 261 16.19 8.11 14.73
N GLU A 262 15.55 7.60 13.68
CA GLU A 262 14.09 7.58 13.50
C GLU A 262 13.38 6.61 14.48
N MET A 263 14.13 5.73 15.15
CA MET A 263 13.64 4.70 16.06
C MET A 263 12.36 3.99 15.55
N PRO A 264 12.41 3.34 14.37
CA PRO A 264 11.25 2.64 13.84
C PRO A 264 10.84 1.49 14.75
N ASP A 265 9.54 1.20 14.82
CA ASP A 265 9.01 0.01 15.47
C ASP A 265 9.17 -1.20 14.53
N VAL A 266 10.26 -1.95 14.74
CA VAL A 266 10.67 -3.06 13.88
C VAL A 266 10.24 -4.41 14.46
N ARG A 267 9.55 -5.21 13.64
CA ARG A 267 9.30 -6.63 13.89
C ARG A 267 10.01 -7.49 12.86
N TYR A 268 10.53 -8.63 13.31
CA TYR A 268 11.27 -9.58 12.47
C TYR A 268 10.54 -10.91 12.42
N GLY A 269 10.34 -11.46 11.23
CA GLY A 269 9.82 -12.81 11.05
C GLY A 269 10.78 -13.66 10.21
N LEU A 270 10.58 -14.98 10.25
CA LEU A 270 11.39 -15.93 9.48
C LEU A 270 10.49 -16.99 8.84
N VAL A 271 10.58 -17.15 7.54
CA VAL A 271 10.09 -18.33 6.83
C VAL A 271 11.31 -19.04 6.28
N ALA A 272 11.58 -20.24 6.78
CA ALA A 272 12.61 -21.11 6.24
C ALA A 272 11.96 -22.19 5.38
N TYR A 273 12.59 -22.57 4.28
CA TYR A 273 12.10 -23.67 3.45
C TYR A 273 13.21 -24.63 3.05
N ARG A 274 12.82 -25.84 2.68
CA ARG A 274 13.68 -26.84 2.04
C ARG A 274 12.90 -27.44 0.88
N ASP A 275 13.01 -28.75 0.62
CA ASP A 275 12.22 -29.39 -0.42
C ASP A 275 11.25 -30.47 0.07
N GLN A 276 10.50 -31.00 -0.88
CA GLN A 276 9.61 -32.13 -0.71
C GLN A 276 10.36 -33.37 -0.25
N GLY A 277 9.86 -33.98 0.82
CA GLY A 277 10.47 -35.17 1.41
C GLY A 277 11.52 -34.88 2.49
N ASP A 278 11.90 -33.62 2.70
CA ASP A 278 12.76 -33.21 3.80
C ASP A 278 12.04 -33.21 5.16
N ALA A 279 12.83 -32.96 6.21
CA ALA A 279 12.32 -32.83 7.58
C ALA A 279 11.19 -31.80 7.72
N PHE A 280 11.20 -30.76 6.88
CA PHE A 280 10.11 -29.83 6.66
C PHE A 280 10.22 -29.21 5.28
N VAL A 281 9.10 -28.91 4.63
CA VAL A 281 9.08 -28.12 3.39
C VAL A 281 9.11 -26.63 3.71
N VAL A 282 8.24 -26.17 4.63
CA VAL A 282 8.17 -24.77 5.07
C VAL A 282 8.03 -24.70 6.58
N ARG A 283 8.83 -23.85 7.21
CA ARG A 283 8.76 -23.53 8.65
C ARG A 283 8.60 -22.03 8.82
N THR A 284 7.43 -21.63 9.33
CA THR A 284 7.09 -20.23 9.56
C THR A 284 7.26 -19.85 11.03
N THR A 285 7.93 -18.73 11.26
CA THR A 285 8.08 -18.05 12.55
C THR A 285 7.42 -16.69 12.46
N GLU A 286 6.46 -16.45 13.35
CA GLU A 286 5.73 -15.18 13.43
C GLU A 286 6.63 -13.98 13.75
N PHE A 287 6.13 -12.80 13.38
CA PHE A 287 6.80 -11.53 13.67
C PHE A 287 7.02 -11.33 15.17
N THR A 288 8.27 -11.04 15.54
CA THR A 288 8.70 -10.85 16.92
C THR A 288 9.76 -9.76 17.06
N ASN A 289 10.17 -9.45 18.30
CA ASN A 289 11.25 -8.52 18.58
C ASN A 289 12.64 -9.13 18.28
N LEU A 290 13.65 -8.26 18.19
CA LEU A 290 15.04 -8.65 17.87
C LEU A 290 15.55 -9.82 18.72
N HIS A 291 15.37 -9.78 20.04
CA HIS A 291 15.94 -10.79 20.94
C HIS A 291 15.35 -12.18 20.70
N GLN A 292 14.04 -12.27 20.46
CA GLN A 292 13.39 -13.54 20.13
C GLN A 292 13.77 -14.02 18.73
N PHE A 293 13.83 -13.10 17.77
CA PHE A 293 14.25 -13.41 16.40
C PHE A 293 15.68 -13.99 16.36
N GLN A 294 16.63 -13.39 17.08
CA GLN A 294 18.00 -13.89 17.19
C GLN A 294 18.08 -15.34 17.70
N ARG A 295 17.20 -15.72 18.63
CA ARG A 295 17.16 -17.11 19.13
C ARG A 295 16.68 -18.09 18.07
N VAL A 296 15.65 -17.73 17.32
CA VAL A 296 15.14 -18.56 16.22
C VAL A 296 16.18 -18.67 15.10
N LEU A 297 16.84 -17.56 14.77
CA LEU A 297 17.84 -17.51 13.72
C LEU A 297 19.07 -18.39 14.01
N VAL A 298 19.50 -18.48 15.28
CA VAL A 298 20.60 -19.37 15.69
C VAL A 298 20.23 -20.86 15.52
N GLU A 299 18.95 -21.20 15.59
CA GLU A 299 18.44 -22.57 15.40
C GLU A 299 18.25 -22.94 13.91
N LEU A 300 18.40 -22.00 12.98
CA LEU A 300 18.29 -22.27 11.55
C LEU A 300 19.49 -23.11 11.08
N GLN A 301 19.24 -24.22 10.41
CA GLN A 301 20.28 -25.11 9.89
C GLN A 301 19.91 -25.51 8.47
N ALA A 302 20.90 -25.40 7.58
CA ALA A 302 20.85 -26.01 6.26
C ALA A 302 20.90 -27.53 6.43
N ASP A 303 20.03 -28.23 5.69
CA ASP A 303 20.08 -29.68 5.51
C ASP A 303 18.95 -30.08 4.54
N GLY A 304 18.96 -31.33 4.06
CA GLY A 304 18.03 -31.74 3.01
C GLY A 304 18.32 -31.08 1.67
N GLY A 305 17.27 -30.97 0.87
CA GLY A 305 17.33 -30.70 -0.57
C GLY A 305 17.53 -31.98 -1.38
N GLY A 306 17.79 -31.81 -2.67
CA GLY A 306 17.97 -32.94 -3.58
C GLY A 306 18.39 -32.49 -4.96
N ASP A 307 17.45 -32.49 -5.89
CA ASP A 307 17.56 -31.84 -7.18
C ASP A 307 17.22 -30.35 -7.07
N GLU A 308 17.89 -29.51 -7.86
CA GLU A 308 17.42 -28.16 -8.17
C GLU A 308 16.36 -28.29 -9.27
N PRO A 309 15.17 -27.64 -9.18
CA PRO A 309 14.74 -26.51 -8.33
C PRO A 309 14.35 -26.84 -6.87
N GLU A 310 13.94 -25.83 -6.08
CA GLU A 310 13.57 -25.97 -4.65
C GLU A 310 12.13 -25.47 -4.34
N ALA A 311 11.61 -25.67 -3.11
CA ALA A 311 10.21 -25.37 -2.75
C ALA A 311 9.87 -23.87 -2.50
N LEU A 312 10.50 -22.95 -3.23
CA LEU A 312 10.34 -21.50 -3.02
C LEU A 312 8.89 -21.01 -3.23
N ASN A 313 8.10 -21.60 -4.14
CA ASN A 313 6.67 -21.24 -4.31
C ASN A 313 5.90 -21.33 -2.99
N GLN A 314 6.02 -22.46 -2.29
CA GLN A 314 5.30 -22.75 -1.05
C GLN A 314 5.76 -21.83 0.09
N ALA A 315 7.06 -21.54 0.10
CA ALA A 315 7.67 -20.65 1.07
C ALA A 315 7.20 -19.20 0.88
N LEU A 316 7.19 -18.71 -0.37
CA LEU A 316 6.70 -17.37 -0.72
C LEU A 316 5.20 -17.24 -0.42
N HIS A 317 4.40 -18.27 -0.75
CA HIS A 317 2.98 -18.32 -0.41
C HIS A 317 2.77 -18.19 1.11
N SER A 318 3.53 -18.96 1.89
CA SER A 318 3.48 -18.88 3.35
C SER A 318 3.92 -17.51 3.89
N ALA A 319 4.96 -16.93 3.30
CA ALA A 319 5.46 -15.59 3.65
C ALA A 319 4.44 -14.47 3.40
N ILE A 320 3.57 -14.61 2.41
CA ILE A 320 2.55 -13.60 2.08
C ILE A 320 1.24 -13.83 2.85
N HIS A 321 0.84 -15.10 3.02
CA HIS A 321 -0.49 -15.46 3.50
C HIS A 321 -0.54 -15.95 4.95
N ASN A 322 0.53 -16.59 5.46
CA ASN A 322 0.50 -17.34 6.72
C ASN A 322 1.27 -16.67 7.87
N VAL A 323 1.72 -15.42 7.70
CA VAL A 323 2.32 -14.61 8.76
C VAL A 323 1.47 -13.37 9.05
N SER A 324 1.57 -12.86 10.28
CA SER A 324 0.74 -11.77 10.77
C SER A 324 1.29 -10.37 10.44
N TRP A 325 1.31 -10.01 9.16
CA TRP A 325 1.66 -8.66 8.69
C TRP A 325 0.76 -7.58 9.33
N ARG A 326 1.35 -6.46 9.77
CA ARG A 326 0.57 -5.28 10.19
C ARG A 326 -0.22 -4.72 9.01
N GLN A 327 -1.45 -4.26 9.26
CA GLN A 327 -2.42 -3.94 8.21
C GLN A 327 -2.37 -2.49 7.69
N ALA A 328 -1.87 -1.54 8.49
CA ALA A 328 -1.85 -0.13 8.13
C ALA A 328 -0.51 0.52 8.52
N ASP A 329 -0.08 1.48 7.70
CA ASP A 329 1.03 2.41 7.98
C ASP A 329 2.36 1.71 8.32
N THR A 330 2.57 0.53 7.72
CA THR A 330 3.75 -0.30 7.94
C THR A 330 4.49 -0.51 6.64
N VAL A 331 5.80 -0.23 6.65
CA VAL A 331 6.73 -0.66 5.61
C VAL A 331 6.89 -2.17 5.74
N ARG A 332 6.56 -2.91 4.67
CA ARG A 332 6.60 -4.38 4.63
C ARG A 332 7.67 -4.82 3.65
N MET A 333 8.65 -5.59 4.13
CA MET A 333 9.77 -6.04 3.32
C MET A 333 10.01 -7.53 3.55
N ILE A 334 10.21 -8.27 2.45
CA ILE A 334 10.76 -9.62 2.46
C ILE A 334 12.20 -9.52 1.98
N LEU A 335 13.15 -10.02 2.77
CA LEU A 335 14.49 -10.34 2.30
C LEU A 335 14.51 -11.83 1.97
N LEU A 336 14.45 -12.16 0.68
CA LEU A 336 14.51 -13.53 0.17
C LEU A 336 15.99 -13.90 -0.01
N VAL A 337 16.48 -14.99 0.56
CA VAL A 337 17.88 -15.42 0.43
C VAL A 337 17.90 -16.88 0.01
N ALA A 338 18.42 -17.15 -1.19
CA ALA A 338 18.34 -18.45 -1.82
C ALA A 338 19.33 -18.56 -2.99
N ASP A 339 19.73 -19.78 -3.32
CA ASP A 339 20.63 -20.16 -4.41
C ASP A 339 19.96 -20.96 -5.53
N ALA A 340 18.65 -21.24 -5.43
CA ALA A 340 17.91 -22.03 -6.41
C ALA A 340 16.59 -21.38 -6.88
N PRO A 341 16.13 -21.66 -8.12
CA PRO A 341 14.79 -21.31 -8.58
C PRO A 341 13.69 -22.13 -7.87
N PRO A 342 12.41 -21.70 -7.94
CA PRO A 342 11.27 -22.50 -7.48
C PRO A 342 10.97 -23.65 -8.46
N HIS A 343 10.44 -24.76 -7.94
CA HIS A 343 9.73 -25.74 -8.77
C HIS A 343 8.56 -25.09 -9.53
N LEU A 344 8.42 -25.42 -10.81
CA LEU A 344 7.32 -24.94 -11.68
C LEU A 344 6.47 -26.10 -12.23
N ASP A 345 6.81 -27.32 -11.88
CA ASP A 345 6.24 -28.57 -12.38
C ASP A 345 5.30 -29.27 -11.37
N TYR A 346 5.09 -28.65 -10.21
CA TYR A 346 4.13 -29.12 -9.21
C TYR A 346 2.69 -28.71 -9.58
N ASP A 347 2.11 -29.41 -10.56
CA ASP A 347 0.73 -29.20 -11.06
C ASP A 347 -0.37 -29.27 -9.97
N TRP A 348 -0.06 -29.84 -8.80
CA TRP A 348 -0.97 -29.96 -7.67
C TRP A 348 -0.98 -28.71 -6.78
N GLU A 349 -0.05 -27.78 -6.96
CA GLU A 349 -0.04 -26.48 -6.26
C GLU A 349 -1.06 -25.53 -6.90
N PRO A 350 -1.96 -24.93 -6.10
CA PRO A 350 -2.97 -24.01 -6.62
C PRO A 350 -2.46 -22.57 -6.75
N PHE A 351 -1.17 -22.33 -6.50
CA PHE A 351 -0.52 -21.02 -6.48
C PHE A 351 0.84 -21.09 -7.17
N THR A 352 1.37 -19.94 -7.59
CA THR A 352 2.71 -19.80 -8.18
C THR A 352 3.40 -18.56 -7.64
N TYR A 353 4.74 -18.50 -7.68
CA TYR A 353 5.47 -17.30 -7.27
C TYR A 353 4.99 -16.05 -8.01
N ALA A 354 4.60 -16.17 -9.28
CA ALA A 354 4.15 -15.04 -10.09
C ALA A 354 2.78 -14.51 -9.64
N GLN A 355 1.87 -15.37 -9.18
CA GLN A 355 0.60 -14.97 -8.60
C GLN A 355 0.81 -14.28 -7.25
N ASP A 356 1.63 -14.88 -6.39
CA ASP A 356 1.93 -14.37 -5.07
C ASP A 356 2.74 -13.05 -5.12
N MET A 357 3.58 -12.86 -6.13
CA MET A 357 4.25 -11.59 -6.42
C MET A 357 3.25 -10.43 -6.59
N PHE A 358 2.15 -10.62 -7.32
CA PHE A 358 1.12 -9.58 -7.46
C PHE A 358 0.28 -9.39 -6.20
N GLU A 359 0.06 -10.46 -5.42
CA GLU A 359 -0.56 -10.34 -4.10
C GLU A 359 0.34 -9.57 -3.12
N ALA A 360 1.66 -9.73 -3.21
CA ALA A 360 2.62 -8.92 -2.46
C ALA A 360 2.46 -7.43 -2.81
N VAL A 361 2.31 -7.08 -4.09
CA VAL A 361 2.00 -5.69 -4.52
C VAL A 361 0.68 -5.19 -3.93
N ALA A 362 -0.38 -6.01 -3.95
CA ALA A 362 -1.69 -5.67 -3.37
C ALA A 362 -1.61 -5.40 -1.85
N ARG A 363 -0.70 -6.08 -1.16
CA ARG A 363 -0.41 -5.92 0.28
C ARG A 363 0.67 -4.87 0.59
N GLY A 364 1.30 -4.28 -0.43
CA GLY A 364 2.39 -3.32 -0.26
C GLY A 364 3.66 -3.94 0.33
N ILE A 365 3.90 -5.21 0.04
CA ILE A 365 5.09 -5.97 0.44
C ILE A 365 6.12 -5.86 -0.67
N LYS A 366 7.30 -5.32 -0.36
CA LYS A 366 8.44 -5.29 -1.26
C LYS A 366 9.32 -6.53 -1.05
N ILE A 367 9.74 -7.16 -2.14
CA ILE A 367 10.63 -8.31 -2.09
C ILE A 367 12.03 -7.88 -2.53
N PHE A 368 13.03 -8.16 -1.70
CA PHE A 368 14.44 -7.93 -1.96
C PHE A 368 15.14 -9.30 -1.98
N PRO A 369 15.22 -9.95 -3.14
CA PRO A 369 15.96 -11.19 -3.25
C PRO A 369 17.46 -10.93 -3.15
N VAL A 370 18.14 -11.85 -2.49
CA VAL A 370 19.58 -11.98 -2.35
C VAL A 370 19.95 -13.29 -3.02
N GLY A 371 20.42 -13.21 -4.25
CA GLY A 371 20.97 -14.37 -4.96
C GLY A 371 22.25 -14.82 -4.28
N ALA A 372 22.21 -16.02 -3.71
CA ALA A 372 23.35 -16.68 -3.09
C ALA A 372 24.23 -17.36 -4.17
N SER A 373 25.32 -17.97 -3.72
CA SER A 373 26.25 -18.71 -4.58
C SER A 373 25.54 -19.79 -5.39
N GLY A 374 25.73 -19.80 -6.71
CA GLY A 374 25.21 -20.86 -7.57
C GLY A 374 23.81 -20.61 -8.14
N LEU A 375 23.19 -19.45 -7.86
CA LEU A 375 21.91 -19.08 -8.46
C LEU A 375 22.03 -18.94 -9.98
N GLY A 376 21.52 -19.93 -10.72
CA GLY A 376 21.54 -19.94 -12.19
C GLY A 376 20.56 -18.97 -12.83
N ASP A 377 20.59 -18.91 -14.17
CA ASP A 377 19.84 -17.94 -14.99
C ASP A 377 18.31 -17.99 -14.76
N ASP A 378 17.74 -19.17 -14.51
CA ASP A 378 16.32 -19.34 -14.17
C ASP A 378 16.00 -18.64 -12.83
N GLY A 379 16.84 -18.84 -11.83
CA GLY A 379 16.72 -18.24 -10.51
C GLY A 379 16.94 -16.73 -10.54
N GLU A 380 17.98 -16.25 -11.22
CA GLU A 380 18.24 -14.83 -11.42
C GLU A 380 17.03 -14.14 -12.06
N TYR A 381 16.49 -14.71 -13.13
CA TYR A 381 15.34 -14.15 -13.84
C TYR A 381 14.12 -14.01 -12.92
N ILE A 382 13.83 -15.05 -12.15
CA ILE A 382 12.69 -15.08 -11.22
C ILE A 382 12.89 -14.06 -10.09
N PHE A 383 14.11 -13.96 -9.55
CA PHE A 383 14.41 -13.04 -8.45
C PHE A 383 14.35 -11.59 -8.93
N ARG A 384 14.91 -11.28 -10.09
CA ARG A 384 14.79 -9.95 -10.70
C ARG A 384 13.34 -9.60 -11.00
N GLN A 385 12.54 -10.56 -11.47
CA GLN A 385 11.09 -10.37 -11.65
C GLN A 385 10.37 -10.04 -10.33
N LEU A 386 10.63 -10.80 -9.25
CA LEU A 386 10.08 -10.54 -7.91
C LEU A 386 10.45 -9.14 -7.39
N ALA A 387 11.73 -8.76 -7.52
CA ALA A 387 12.21 -7.45 -7.12
C ALA A 387 11.53 -6.33 -7.93
N GLN A 388 11.52 -6.47 -9.26
CA GLN A 388 11.08 -5.45 -10.18
C GLN A 388 9.58 -5.17 -10.03
N VAL A 389 8.73 -6.19 -9.99
CA VAL A 389 7.27 -6.00 -9.90
C VAL A 389 6.86 -5.45 -8.54
N THR A 390 7.53 -5.87 -7.46
CA THR A 390 7.22 -5.41 -6.09
C THR A 390 7.85 -4.07 -5.73
N GLY A 391 8.68 -3.49 -6.62
CA GLY A 391 9.40 -2.24 -6.35
C GLY A 391 10.54 -2.37 -5.34
N GLY A 392 11.08 -3.58 -5.21
CA GLY A 392 12.33 -3.88 -4.51
C GLY A 392 13.55 -3.80 -5.43
N LYS A 393 14.66 -4.38 -5.00
CA LYS A 393 15.94 -4.42 -5.73
C LYS A 393 16.52 -5.83 -5.66
N PHE A 394 17.19 -6.26 -6.72
CA PHE A 394 17.89 -7.54 -6.74
C PHE A 394 19.29 -7.35 -6.15
N VAL A 395 19.57 -8.07 -5.07
CA VAL A 395 20.86 -8.15 -4.41
C VAL A 395 21.47 -9.49 -4.78
N PHE A 396 22.79 -9.54 -4.94
CA PHE A 396 23.50 -10.78 -5.25
C PHE A 396 24.85 -10.77 -4.56
N LEU A 397 25.33 -11.94 -4.18
CA LEU A 397 26.65 -12.08 -3.57
C LEU A 397 27.74 -11.89 -4.64
N THR A 398 28.88 -11.31 -4.25
CA THR A 398 30.01 -11.07 -5.15
C THR A 398 31.27 -11.71 -4.61
N TYR A 399 32.14 -12.15 -5.50
CA TYR A 399 33.30 -12.98 -5.21
C TYR A 399 34.58 -12.42 -5.84
N ALA A 400 35.74 -12.96 -5.42
CA ALA A 400 37.02 -12.59 -6.01
C ALA A 400 37.16 -13.08 -7.45
N ASP A 401 36.58 -14.24 -7.74
CA ASP A 401 36.27 -14.75 -9.06
C ASP A 401 34.76 -15.01 -9.10
N GLY A 402 34.04 -14.31 -9.98
CA GLY A 402 32.57 -14.37 -10.04
C GLY A 402 32.02 -15.77 -10.35
N SER A 403 32.85 -16.65 -10.94
CA SER A 403 32.48 -18.03 -11.27
C SER A 403 32.86 -19.05 -10.20
N ASP A 404 33.55 -18.63 -9.13
CA ASP A 404 33.99 -19.49 -8.04
C ASP A 404 33.61 -18.89 -6.68
N PRO A 405 32.46 -19.30 -6.10
CA PRO A 405 32.05 -18.86 -4.77
C PRO A 405 33.04 -19.17 -3.64
N SER A 406 33.96 -20.13 -3.85
CA SER A 406 35.00 -20.48 -2.87
C SER A 406 36.21 -19.54 -2.93
N SER A 407 36.29 -18.66 -3.94
CA SER A 407 37.37 -17.70 -4.12
C SER A 407 37.43 -16.60 -3.05
N GLY A 408 36.39 -16.51 -2.22
CA GLY A 408 36.26 -15.51 -1.16
C GLY A 408 35.62 -14.21 -1.65
N PRO A 409 35.45 -13.21 -0.76
CA PRO A 409 34.75 -11.98 -1.08
C PRO A 409 35.51 -11.15 -2.11
N GLY A 410 34.77 -10.56 -3.04
CA GLY A 410 35.33 -9.69 -4.08
C GLY A 410 34.25 -8.90 -4.78
N SER A 411 34.52 -8.49 -6.02
CA SER A 411 33.65 -7.58 -6.77
C SER A 411 33.12 -8.15 -8.08
N GLU A 412 33.33 -9.44 -8.33
CA GLU A 412 32.88 -10.11 -9.54
C GLU A 412 31.63 -10.94 -9.27
N THR A 413 30.86 -11.18 -10.32
CA THR A 413 29.63 -11.99 -10.31
C THR A 413 29.48 -12.64 -11.68
N ASP A 414 28.85 -13.81 -11.73
CA ASP A 414 28.43 -14.49 -12.96
C ASP A 414 27.05 -14.04 -13.46
N HIS A 415 26.22 -13.45 -12.58
CA HIS A 415 24.96 -12.80 -12.94
C HIS A 415 25.06 -11.79 -14.08
N ASP A 416 24.01 -11.71 -14.91
CA ASP A 416 23.91 -10.78 -16.04
C ASP A 416 23.50 -9.37 -15.59
N VAL A 417 24.42 -8.73 -14.88
CA VAL A 417 24.26 -7.41 -14.26
C VAL A 417 25.48 -6.53 -14.56
N GLU A 418 25.22 -5.27 -14.88
CA GLU A 418 26.25 -4.27 -15.15
C GLU A 418 26.13 -3.08 -14.20
N ASN A 419 27.16 -2.24 -14.14
CA ASN A 419 27.15 -0.93 -13.47
C ASN A 419 26.73 -0.93 -11.98
N TYR A 420 27.00 -2.01 -11.25
CA TYR A 420 26.70 -2.10 -9.82
C TYR A 420 27.87 -1.66 -8.93
N SER A 421 27.56 -1.38 -7.67
CA SER A 421 28.55 -1.11 -6.63
C SER A 421 28.54 -2.21 -5.57
N VAL A 422 29.71 -2.54 -5.04
CA VAL A 422 29.89 -3.63 -4.08
C VAL A 422 30.02 -3.07 -2.67
N ASN A 423 29.32 -3.68 -1.72
CA ASN A 423 29.47 -3.44 -0.30
C ASN A 423 29.39 -4.76 0.47
N THR A 424 29.48 -4.73 1.80
CA THR A 424 29.14 -5.90 2.60
C THR A 424 27.62 -6.08 2.65
N LEU A 425 27.13 -7.33 2.66
CA LEU A 425 25.70 -7.64 2.64
C LEU A 425 24.94 -6.95 3.77
N ASP A 426 25.49 -6.95 4.99
CA ASP A 426 24.91 -6.28 6.15
C ASP A 426 24.71 -4.78 5.91
N ARG A 427 25.74 -4.09 5.38
CA ARG A 427 25.68 -2.67 5.07
C ARG A 427 24.73 -2.36 3.95
N LEU A 428 24.68 -3.24 2.95
CA LEU A 428 23.80 -3.09 1.80
C LEU A 428 22.34 -3.19 2.25
N VAL A 429 21.98 -4.23 3.01
CA VAL A 429 20.61 -4.40 3.52
C VAL A 429 20.23 -3.26 4.46
N VAL A 430 21.11 -2.85 5.38
CA VAL A 430 20.85 -1.69 6.26
C VAL A 430 20.64 -0.42 5.43
N ARG A 431 21.43 -0.21 4.37
CA ARG A 431 21.26 0.91 3.45
C ARG A 431 19.89 0.85 2.77
N LEU A 432 19.48 -0.30 2.24
CA LEU A 432 18.18 -0.47 1.58
C LEU A 432 17.02 -0.15 2.51
N VAL A 433 17.03 -0.70 3.72
CA VAL A 433 15.99 -0.42 4.72
C VAL A 433 15.98 1.06 5.09
N ARG A 434 17.15 1.67 5.30
CA ARG A 434 17.25 3.10 5.61
C ARG A 434 16.75 3.98 4.47
N GLU A 435 17.08 3.64 3.23
CA GLU A 435 16.58 4.33 2.04
C GLU A 435 15.05 4.24 1.96
N GLU A 436 14.45 3.09 2.27
CA GLU A 436 12.99 2.96 2.32
C GLU A 436 12.38 3.78 3.45
N LEU A 437 12.91 3.70 4.68
CA LEU A 437 12.36 4.46 5.81
C LEU A 437 12.51 5.97 5.63
N ALA A 438 13.63 6.44 5.07
CA ALA A 438 13.86 7.86 4.81
C ALA A 438 12.79 8.46 3.87
N LYS A 439 12.23 7.65 2.95
CA LYS A 439 11.19 8.10 2.02
C LYS A 439 9.87 8.46 2.71
N LEU A 440 9.60 7.93 3.91
CA LEU A 440 8.37 8.24 4.66
C LEU A 440 8.23 9.74 5.01
N SER A 441 9.35 10.47 5.06
CA SER A 441 9.36 11.90 5.38
C SER A 441 9.83 12.78 4.22
N ALA A 442 10.02 12.18 3.04
CA ALA A 442 10.55 12.88 1.88
C ALA A 442 9.43 13.67 1.16
N VAL A 443 9.75 14.93 0.82
CA VAL A 443 9.02 15.67 -0.20
C VAL A 443 9.48 15.12 -1.54
N VAL A 444 8.55 14.70 -2.39
CA VAL A 444 8.85 14.19 -3.72
C VAL A 444 9.34 15.36 -4.57
N GLU A 445 10.63 15.37 -4.92
CA GLU A 445 11.18 16.35 -5.86
C GLU A 445 10.54 16.12 -7.24
N GLN A 446 9.84 17.13 -7.76
CA GLN A 446 9.31 17.07 -9.12
C GLN A 446 10.49 16.99 -10.11
N GLN A 447 10.75 15.81 -10.66
CA GLN A 447 11.74 15.65 -11.72
C GLN A 447 11.19 16.25 -13.01
N ALA A 448 11.87 17.31 -13.49
CA ALA A 448 11.60 17.93 -14.77
C ALA A 448 12.01 17.00 -15.92
N GLY A 449 11.05 16.55 -16.74
CA GLY A 449 11.34 15.71 -17.91
C GLY A 449 10.19 15.61 -18.92
N HIS A 450 10.18 16.54 -19.89
CA HIS A 450 9.49 16.52 -21.20
C HIS A 450 7.95 16.50 -21.27
N SER A 451 7.37 17.69 -21.08
CA SER A 451 6.21 18.14 -21.88
C SER A 451 6.68 19.14 -22.95
N PRO A 452 6.04 19.22 -24.13
CA PRO A 452 6.43 20.14 -25.20
C PRO A 452 6.40 21.59 -24.69
N PRO A 453 7.22 22.49 -25.25
CA PRO A 453 7.44 23.81 -24.66
C PRO A 453 6.09 24.55 -24.53
N PRO A 454 5.72 25.01 -23.32
CA PRO A 454 4.64 25.95 -23.18
C PRO A 454 5.08 27.27 -23.82
N ASP A 455 4.17 27.86 -24.60
CA ASP A 455 4.26 29.18 -25.19
C ASP A 455 4.94 30.19 -24.22
N PRO A 456 5.99 30.94 -24.61
CA PRO A 456 6.82 31.77 -23.72
C PRO A 456 6.12 32.94 -23.00
N GLN A 457 4.79 32.94 -22.89
CA GLN A 457 3.97 34.05 -22.40
C GLN A 457 3.23 33.79 -21.08
N ARG A 458 3.32 32.60 -20.45
CA ARG A 458 2.71 32.37 -19.12
C ARG A 458 3.68 31.77 -18.11
N GLN A 459 4.43 32.62 -17.42
CA GLN A 459 5.00 32.30 -16.12
C GLN A 459 4.42 33.27 -15.07
N ASN A 460 4.08 32.73 -13.89
CA ASN A 460 3.66 33.37 -12.63
C ASN A 460 2.23 33.91 -12.48
N ALA A 461 1.34 33.11 -11.85
CA ALA A 461 0.34 33.58 -10.89
C ALA A 461 -0.23 32.38 -10.10
N GLY A 462 -0.16 32.40 -8.75
CA GLY A 462 -0.92 31.46 -7.92
C GLY A 462 -2.44 31.70 -8.03
N VAL A 463 -3.27 30.69 -7.72
CA VAL A 463 -4.74 30.84 -7.75
C VAL A 463 -5.15 31.91 -6.73
N PRO A 464 -5.66 33.06 -7.17
CA PRO A 464 -5.99 34.16 -6.26
C PRO A 464 -7.29 33.86 -5.50
N VAL A 465 -7.46 34.44 -4.31
CA VAL A 465 -8.79 34.53 -3.70
C VAL A 465 -9.66 35.41 -4.59
N VAL A 466 -10.77 34.88 -5.09
CA VAL A 466 -11.69 35.65 -5.95
C VAL A 466 -13.01 35.87 -5.20
N SER A 467 -13.54 37.09 -5.32
CA SER A 467 -14.79 37.51 -4.71
C SER A 467 -15.73 38.06 -5.78
N CYS A 468 -16.99 37.60 -5.79
CA CYS A 468 -18.06 38.12 -6.61
C CYS A 468 -19.18 38.67 -5.72
N VAL A 469 -19.83 39.76 -6.14
CA VAL A 469 -20.99 40.35 -5.44
C VAL A 469 -22.19 40.31 -6.36
N VAL A 470 -23.28 39.73 -5.88
CA VAL A 470 -24.55 39.61 -6.60
C VAL A 470 -25.61 40.39 -5.84
N HIS A 471 -26.15 41.44 -6.47
CA HIS A 471 -27.28 42.20 -5.95
C HIS A 471 -28.58 41.59 -6.47
N LEU A 472 -29.48 41.19 -5.55
CA LEU A 472 -30.74 40.49 -5.85
C LEU A 472 -31.96 41.44 -5.92
N ILE A 473 -31.79 42.71 -5.54
CA ILE A 473 -32.83 43.75 -5.55
C ILE A 473 -32.31 45.09 -6.14
N GLY A 474 -33.21 45.89 -6.72
CA GLY A 474 -32.93 47.26 -7.21
C GLY A 474 -32.46 47.38 -8.67
N GLU A 475 -32.22 48.61 -9.14
CA GLU A 475 -31.78 48.92 -10.51
C GLU A 475 -30.36 48.41 -10.85
N ALA A 476 -29.61 47.94 -9.83
CA ALA A 476 -28.30 47.32 -9.96
C ALA A 476 -28.35 45.77 -9.88
N ALA A 477 -29.55 45.18 -9.99
CA ALA A 477 -29.71 43.73 -9.99
C ALA A 477 -28.87 43.09 -11.10
N LYS A 478 -27.89 42.29 -10.70
CA LYS A 478 -27.03 41.52 -11.59
C LYS A 478 -27.46 40.06 -11.54
N GLN A 479 -27.43 39.39 -12.68
CA GLN A 479 -27.71 37.96 -12.70
C GLN A 479 -26.51 37.20 -12.12
N PRO A 480 -26.70 36.07 -11.43
CA PRO A 480 -25.59 35.20 -11.03
C PRO A 480 -24.67 34.81 -12.19
N SER A 481 -25.20 34.80 -13.43
CA SER A 481 -24.43 34.59 -14.65
C SER A 481 -23.33 35.62 -14.90
N ASP A 482 -23.38 36.81 -14.29
CA ASP A 482 -22.30 37.81 -14.40
C ASP A 482 -21.01 37.40 -13.65
N CYS A 483 -21.04 36.34 -12.82
CA CYS A 483 -19.87 35.71 -12.22
C CYS A 483 -19.32 34.58 -13.15
N TYR A 484 -19.00 34.90 -14.42
CA TYR A 484 -18.62 33.92 -15.47
C TYR A 484 -17.34 33.09 -15.19
N GLU A 485 -16.44 33.55 -14.29
CA GLU A 485 -15.17 32.86 -13.98
C GLU A 485 -15.32 31.59 -13.10
N PHE A 486 -16.55 31.20 -12.74
CA PHE A 486 -16.81 30.13 -11.77
C PHE A 486 -17.63 28.94 -12.33
N TYR A 487 -17.88 28.92 -13.65
CA TYR A 487 -18.59 27.85 -14.34
C TYR A 487 -17.59 26.93 -15.07
N GLY A 488 -17.15 25.85 -14.41
CA GLY A 488 -16.54 24.72 -15.11
C GLY A 488 -17.61 23.96 -15.91
N ASP A 489 -17.34 23.69 -17.19
CA ASP A 489 -18.23 23.15 -18.24
C ASP A 489 -19.45 22.34 -17.75
N ALA A 490 -20.54 23.05 -17.43
CA ALA A 490 -21.91 22.70 -17.80
C ALA A 490 -22.77 23.96 -17.65
N VAL A 491 -23.22 24.46 -18.79
CA VAL A 491 -24.17 25.56 -18.90
C VAL A 491 -25.49 25.18 -18.22
N MET A 492 -25.84 25.83 -17.11
CA MET A 492 -27.22 26.12 -16.75
C MET A 492 -27.41 27.62 -16.98
N GLU A 493 -27.62 28.00 -18.23
CA GLU A 493 -27.93 29.38 -18.63
C GLU A 493 -29.24 29.83 -17.94
N ASP A 494 -29.19 31.00 -17.29
CA ASP A 494 -30.32 31.87 -16.91
C ASP A 494 -31.36 31.38 -15.88
N VAL A 495 -30.95 30.78 -14.75
CA VAL A 495 -31.86 30.57 -13.60
C VAL A 495 -31.65 31.66 -12.55
N PRO A 496 -32.63 32.58 -12.31
CA PRO A 496 -32.45 33.70 -11.39
C PRO A 496 -32.26 33.23 -9.94
N ASN A 497 -31.40 33.95 -9.23
CA ASN A 497 -31.08 33.77 -7.81
C ASN A 497 -30.62 32.33 -7.45
N LEU A 498 -29.94 31.65 -8.38
CA LEU A 498 -29.32 30.34 -8.17
C LEU A 498 -27.87 30.37 -8.63
N MET A 499 -26.98 29.86 -7.79
CA MET A 499 -25.55 29.72 -8.06
C MET A 499 -25.16 28.26 -8.00
N ARG A 500 -24.38 27.80 -8.98
CA ARG A 500 -23.62 26.55 -8.86
C ARG A 500 -22.20 26.93 -8.45
N ILE A 501 -21.75 26.45 -7.31
CA ILE A 501 -20.42 26.73 -6.76
C ILE A 501 -19.66 25.41 -6.76
N THR A 502 -18.60 25.32 -7.58
CA THR A 502 -17.75 24.14 -7.65
C THR A 502 -16.53 24.32 -6.75
N LEU A 503 -16.53 23.60 -5.63
CA LEU A 503 -15.42 23.50 -4.68
C LEU A 503 -14.59 22.27 -5.01
N ASP A 504 -14.13 22.22 -6.26
CA ASP A 504 -13.24 21.20 -6.76
C ASP A 504 -11.82 21.78 -6.76
N PRO A 505 -10.99 21.46 -5.75
CA PRO A 505 -9.60 21.93 -5.71
C PRO A 505 -8.82 21.59 -7.00
N VAL A 506 -9.27 20.61 -7.77
CA VAL A 506 -8.62 20.18 -9.00
C VAL A 506 -9.16 20.86 -10.25
N GLN A 507 -10.48 21.11 -10.35
CA GLN A 507 -11.03 21.85 -11.50
C GLN A 507 -10.94 23.37 -11.33
N THR A 508 -11.21 23.89 -10.14
CA THR A 508 -11.35 25.32 -9.88
C THR A 508 -10.26 25.88 -8.99
N GLY A 509 -9.52 25.02 -8.28
CA GLY A 509 -8.50 25.46 -7.33
C GLY A 509 -9.08 26.08 -6.07
N TYR A 510 -10.37 25.85 -5.78
CA TYR A 510 -11.05 26.35 -4.59
C TYR A 510 -11.61 25.19 -3.75
N THR A 511 -11.29 25.15 -2.46
CA THR A 511 -11.78 24.13 -1.52
C THR A 511 -12.87 24.65 -0.60
N ARG A 512 -13.05 25.97 -0.56
CA ARG A 512 -13.94 26.62 0.41
C ARG A 512 -14.65 27.81 -0.19
N ALA A 513 -15.95 27.92 0.10
CA ALA A 513 -16.77 29.09 -0.23
C ALA A 513 -17.22 29.80 1.03
N ARG A 514 -17.12 31.13 1.04
CA ARG A 514 -17.78 32.01 2.01
C ARG A 514 -18.87 32.80 1.31
N LEU A 515 -20.08 32.75 1.84
CA LEU A 515 -21.23 33.52 1.41
C LEU A 515 -21.56 34.54 2.50
N ASP A 516 -21.26 35.81 2.26
CA ASP A 516 -21.70 36.91 3.12
C ASP A 516 -23.02 37.47 2.57
N ILE A 517 -24.10 37.21 3.30
CA ILE A 517 -25.49 37.43 2.89
C ILE A 517 -26.03 38.63 3.65
N THR A 518 -26.53 39.62 2.91
CA THR A 518 -27.12 40.85 3.47
C THR A 518 -28.60 40.87 3.21
N TYR A 519 -29.38 41.11 4.27
CA TYR A 519 -30.83 41.19 4.21
C TYR A 519 -31.29 42.65 4.16
N THR A 520 -32.43 42.89 3.51
CA THR A 520 -33.20 44.13 3.64
C THR A 520 -34.62 43.79 4.06
N GLY A 521 -35.05 44.30 5.21
CA GLY A 521 -36.27 43.87 5.87
C GLY A 521 -36.14 42.49 6.52
N ALA A 522 -37.26 41.97 7.03
CA ALA A 522 -37.32 40.65 7.65
C ALA A 522 -37.28 39.54 6.58
N PRO A 523 -36.49 38.48 6.76
CA PRO A 523 -36.56 37.31 5.89
C PRO A 523 -37.90 36.59 6.06
N ILE A 524 -38.52 36.20 4.94
CA ILE A 524 -39.81 35.48 4.93
C ILE A 524 -39.70 34.31 3.94
N GLY A 525 -40.15 33.13 4.34
CA GLY A 525 -40.08 31.92 3.54
C GLY A 525 -38.63 31.45 3.33
N TYR A 526 -38.36 30.80 2.19
CA TYR A 526 -37.04 30.26 1.86
C TYR A 526 -36.11 31.35 1.36
N SER A 527 -35.41 32.02 2.28
CA SER A 527 -34.51 33.11 1.92
C SER A 527 -33.13 32.59 1.48
N VAL A 528 -32.67 31.45 2.00
CA VAL A 528 -31.44 30.75 1.55
C VAL A 528 -31.70 29.25 1.53
N ASN A 529 -31.23 28.58 0.48
CA ASN A 529 -31.29 27.12 0.34
C ASN A 529 -30.03 26.62 -0.36
N ILE A 530 -29.20 25.83 0.33
CA ILE A 530 -27.92 25.32 -0.17
C ILE A 530 -27.89 23.80 -0.05
N THR A 531 -27.63 23.12 -1.16
CA THR A 531 -27.66 21.65 -1.28
C THR A 531 -26.67 21.18 -2.35
N HIS A 532 -26.36 19.89 -2.37
CA HIS A 532 -25.52 19.27 -3.41
C HIS A 532 -26.36 18.71 -4.58
N ARG A 533 -27.67 18.94 -4.60
CA ARG A 533 -28.61 18.38 -5.60
C ARG A 533 -29.41 19.46 -6.31
N ILE A 534 -29.55 19.34 -7.63
CA ILE A 534 -30.30 20.31 -8.44
C ILE A 534 -31.83 20.16 -8.35
N SER A 535 -32.32 19.03 -7.80
CA SER A 535 -33.75 18.73 -7.67
C SER A 535 -34.32 18.97 -6.26
N ASP A 536 -33.60 19.71 -5.43
CA ASP A 536 -33.95 19.96 -4.03
C ASP A 536 -35.07 21.01 -3.89
N ASP A 537 -36.15 20.64 -3.21
CA ASP A 537 -37.36 21.45 -3.05
C ASP A 537 -37.52 22.04 -1.63
N GLY A 538 -36.54 21.84 -0.75
CA GLY A 538 -36.53 22.31 0.64
C GLY A 538 -37.38 21.48 1.63
N PHE A 539 -37.79 20.24 1.30
CA PHE A 539 -38.41 19.32 2.27
C PHE A 539 -37.38 18.40 2.95
N PRO A 540 -37.42 18.25 4.30
CA PRO A 540 -36.58 17.29 5.01
C PRO A 540 -37.10 15.83 5.00
N TYR A 541 -38.22 15.51 4.34
CA TYR A 541 -38.84 14.17 4.44
C TYR A 541 -38.91 13.46 3.08
N GLY A 542 -37.83 12.77 2.74
CA GLY A 542 -37.77 11.75 1.69
C GLY A 542 -36.70 10.71 2.06
N TYR A 543 -36.96 9.43 1.76
CA TYR A 543 -36.00 8.34 2.02
C TYR A 543 -34.77 8.50 1.12
N HIS A 544 -33.75 9.24 1.57
CA HIS A 544 -32.60 9.55 0.72
C HIS A 544 -31.30 9.48 1.52
N LYS A 545 -30.46 8.51 1.17
CA LYS A 545 -29.21 8.22 1.86
C LYS A 545 -28.21 9.38 1.71
N ASN A 546 -27.59 9.80 2.81
CA ASN A 546 -26.48 10.76 2.89
C ASN A 546 -26.74 12.16 2.29
N ASP A 547 -27.99 12.65 2.34
CA ASP A 547 -28.28 14.02 1.91
C ASP A 547 -27.97 15.04 3.00
N SER A 548 -27.75 16.28 2.59
CA SER A 548 -27.42 17.37 3.50
C SER A 548 -27.62 18.75 2.90
N GLU A 549 -27.99 19.69 3.79
CA GLU A 549 -28.62 20.94 3.37
C GLU A 549 -28.45 22.05 4.42
N ILE A 550 -28.34 23.29 3.94
CA ILE A 550 -28.49 24.49 4.76
C ILE A 550 -29.73 25.24 4.28
N GLN A 551 -30.63 25.58 5.21
CA GLN A 551 -31.82 26.36 4.91
C GLN A 551 -31.93 27.55 5.84
N VAL A 552 -32.40 28.68 5.30
CA VAL A 552 -32.92 29.80 6.10
C VAL A 552 -34.39 29.96 5.78
N LEU A 553 -35.23 29.57 6.75
CA LEU A 553 -36.68 29.62 6.67
C LEU A 553 -37.19 30.70 7.62
N ASP A 554 -37.84 31.73 7.08
CA ASP A 554 -38.11 32.97 7.81
C ASP A 554 -36.82 33.48 8.46
N SER A 555 -36.74 33.56 9.79
CA SER A 555 -35.55 34.01 10.53
C SER A 555 -34.64 32.90 11.03
N ASP A 556 -34.99 31.64 10.76
CA ASP A 556 -34.40 30.47 11.40
C ASP A 556 -33.36 29.84 10.48
N VAL A 557 -32.21 29.46 11.03
CA VAL A 557 -31.14 28.81 10.28
C VAL A 557 -31.06 27.36 10.70
N LEU A 558 -31.14 26.46 9.72
CA LEU A 558 -31.12 25.02 9.90
C LEU A 558 -29.99 24.41 9.07
N VAL A 559 -29.27 23.47 9.68
CA VAL A 559 -28.28 22.61 9.05
C VAL A 559 -28.75 21.17 9.24
N LEU A 560 -29.06 20.50 8.12
CA LEU A 560 -29.66 19.18 8.07
C LEU A 560 -28.66 18.18 7.47
N ALA A 561 -28.51 16.99 8.06
CA ALA A 561 -27.61 15.96 7.54
C ALA A 561 -28.11 14.53 7.80
N GLY A 562 -27.73 13.61 6.90
CA GLY A 562 -27.94 12.17 7.02
C GLY A 562 -29.21 11.66 6.34
N ASP A 563 -29.40 10.33 6.34
CA ASP A 563 -30.42 9.60 5.57
C ASP A 563 -31.88 10.02 5.84
N ASP A 564 -32.14 10.64 7.00
CA ASP A 564 -33.46 11.11 7.43
C ASP A 564 -33.56 12.66 7.45
N ALA A 565 -32.62 13.36 6.81
CA ALA A 565 -32.44 14.82 6.85
C ALA A 565 -32.54 15.39 8.28
N ARG A 566 -31.83 14.74 9.21
CA ARG A 566 -31.88 15.09 10.62
C ARG A 566 -31.29 16.49 10.83
N GLU A 567 -31.99 17.33 11.58
CA GLU A 567 -31.42 18.58 12.09
C GLU A 567 -30.23 18.26 13.00
N ILE A 568 -29.04 18.57 12.51
CA ILE A 568 -27.80 18.45 13.29
C ILE A 568 -27.48 19.75 14.02
N TRP A 569 -27.99 20.88 13.50
CA TRP A 569 -27.90 22.17 14.14
C TRP A 569 -29.01 23.10 13.66
N GLY A 570 -29.60 23.85 14.59
CA GLY A 570 -30.61 24.86 14.30
C GLY A 570 -30.62 25.98 15.32
N ARG A 571 -30.97 27.19 14.87
CA ARG A 571 -31.21 28.36 15.71
C ARG A 571 -32.39 29.15 15.17
N GLU A 572 -33.39 29.34 16.02
CA GLU A 572 -34.53 30.20 15.74
C GLU A 572 -34.12 31.67 15.84
N HIS A 573 -34.72 32.52 15.00
CA HIS A 573 -34.57 33.97 15.03
C HIS A 573 -33.13 34.50 14.90
N LEU A 574 -32.25 33.73 14.27
CA LEU A 574 -30.83 34.08 14.12
C LEU A 574 -30.61 35.17 13.08
N VAL A 575 -31.41 35.19 12.01
CA VAL A 575 -31.34 36.25 10.99
C VAL A 575 -32.27 37.41 11.36
N LEU A 576 -31.68 38.55 11.69
CA LEU A 576 -32.39 39.78 12.03
C LEU A 576 -32.80 40.58 10.78
N PRO A 577 -33.89 41.37 10.85
CA PRO A 577 -34.22 42.33 9.81
C PRO A 577 -33.07 43.31 9.57
N ASP A 578 -32.75 43.56 8.30
CA ASP A 578 -31.59 44.38 7.88
C ASP A 578 -30.24 43.86 8.41
N GLY A 579 -30.16 42.58 8.77
CA GLY A 579 -28.98 41.92 9.31
C GLY A 579 -28.07 41.26 8.27
N HIS A 580 -27.00 40.64 8.78
CA HIS A 580 -26.03 39.88 7.99
C HIS A 580 -25.92 38.44 8.50
N LEU A 581 -25.70 37.51 7.57
CA LEU A 581 -25.40 36.11 7.83
C LEU A 581 -24.18 35.73 6.98
N SER A 582 -23.16 35.14 7.58
CA SER A 582 -22.02 34.57 6.86
C SER A 582 -22.01 33.06 7.00
N LEU A 583 -21.92 32.38 5.86
CA LEU A 583 -21.82 30.92 5.77
C LEU A 583 -20.50 30.56 5.10
N GLU A 584 -19.58 29.94 5.83
CA GLU A 584 -18.36 29.36 5.27
C GLU A 584 -18.53 27.85 5.17
N ILE A 585 -18.48 27.34 3.93
CA ILE A 585 -18.71 25.93 3.59
C ILE A 585 -17.38 25.33 3.15
N ALA A 586 -16.96 24.28 3.85
CA ALA A 586 -15.77 23.49 3.54
C ALA A 586 -16.06 21.99 3.73
N VAL A 587 -15.15 21.12 3.30
CA VAL A 587 -15.30 19.68 3.47
C VAL A 587 -15.47 19.34 4.96
N GLY A 588 -16.61 18.71 5.29
CA GLY A 588 -16.92 18.24 6.64
C GLY A 588 -17.27 19.31 7.68
N THR A 589 -17.24 20.60 7.33
CA THR A 589 -17.52 21.68 8.28
C THR A 589 -18.32 22.82 7.67
N VAL A 590 -19.19 23.42 8.49
CA VAL A 590 -19.84 24.69 8.19
C VAL A 590 -19.61 25.66 9.32
N ARG A 591 -19.12 26.85 9.00
CA ARG A 591 -19.09 27.97 9.94
C ARG A 591 -20.27 28.89 9.66
N VAL A 592 -21.09 29.12 10.68
CA VAL A 592 -22.20 30.06 10.66
C VAL A 592 -21.82 31.25 11.54
N GLU A 593 -21.80 32.45 10.97
CA GLU A 593 -21.50 33.70 11.67
C GLU A 593 -22.65 34.70 11.48
N TRP A 594 -23.09 35.32 12.57
CA TRP A 594 -24.17 36.31 12.61
C TRP A 594 -23.77 37.49 13.50
N ALA A 595 -24.64 38.48 13.62
CA ALA A 595 -24.33 39.74 14.31
C ALA A 595 -23.81 39.57 15.76
N GLU A 596 -24.23 38.52 16.47
CA GLU A 596 -23.94 38.32 17.90
C GLU A 596 -23.04 37.11 18.19
N GLY A 597 -22.58 36.37 17.18
CA GLY A 597 -21.78 35.17 17.41
C GLY A 597 -21.38 34.39 16.16
N MET A 598 -20.60 33.34 16.40
CA MET A 598 -20.14 32.40 15.38
C MET A 598 -20.10 30.99 15.95
N GLU A 599 -20.43 30.00 15.13
CA GLU A 599 -20.38 28.59 15.50
C GLU A 599 -19.80 27.76 14.36
N LEU A 600 -18.91 26.82 14.71
CA LEU A 600 -18.36 25.84 13.77
C LEU A 600 -19.09 24.51 14.00
N ILE A 601 -19.76 24.04 12.96
CA ILE A 601 -20.59 22.84 12.99
C ILE A 601 -19.82 21.75 12.24
N GLU A 602 -19.50 20.68 12.96
CA GLU A 602 -19.06 19.43 12.32
C GLU A 602 -20.26 18.84 11.57
N SER A 603 -20.11 18.72 10.27
CA SER A 603 -21.17 18.16 9.44
C SER A 603 -20.59 17.20 8.42
N PRO A 604 -20.13 16.02 8.87
CA PRO A 604 -19.65 14.98 7.98
C PRO A 604 -20.79 14.56 7.05
N GLY A 605 -20.61 14.81 5.76
CA GLY A 605 -21.63 14.56 4.74
C GLY A 605 -22.43 15.80 4.30
N LEU A 606 -22.24 17.00 4.91
CA LEU A 606 -23.10 18.15 4.59
C LEU A 606 -23.13 18.50 3.10
N PHE A 607 -21.98 18.29 2.49
CA PHE A 607 -21.76 18.45 1.09
C PHE A 607 -20.75 17.35 0.74
N PRO A 608 -21.12 16.33 -0.06
CA PRO A 608 -20.21 15.28 -0.48
C PRO A 608 -19.23 15.83 -1.52
N LEU A 609 -18.38 16.75 -1.09
CA LEU A 609 -17.13 17.13 -1.73
C LEU A 609 -16.04 16.05 -1.52
N SER A 610 -16.43 14.88 -0.98
CA SER A 610 -15.65 13.64 -0.82
C SER A 610 -16.46 12.58 -0.02
N GLY A 611 -17.74 12.39 -0.35
CA GLY A 611 -18.60 11.35 0.26
C GLY A 611 -18.66 10.06 -0.59
N PRO A 612 -18.96 8.89 -0.01
CA PRO A 612 -19.08 7.63 -0.76
C PRO A 612 -20.22 7.71 -1.78
N SER A 613 -20.07 7.06 -2.94
CA SER A 613 -21.18 6.90 -3.88
C SER A 613 -22.31 6.14 -3.18
N ASP A 614 -23.47 6.75 -3.07
CA ASP A 614 -24.70 6.17 -2.49
C ASP A 614 -25.33 5.07 -3.36
N GLY A 615 -24.67 4.70 -4.46
CA GLY A 615 -25.16 3.73 -5.43
C GLY A 615 -26.09 4.32 -6.48
N GLU A 616 -26.41 5.62 -6.42
CA GLU A 616 -27.23 6.27 -7.46
C GLU A 616 -26.48 7.36 -8.23
N ARG A 617 -25.44 8.04 -7.71
CA ARG A 617 -24.66 9.05 -8.49
C ARG A 617 -23.17 9.17 -8.10
N PRO A 618 -22.28 9.60 -9.04
CA PRO A 618 -20.88 9.93 -8.75
C PRO A 618 -20.75 11.16 -7.84
N GLY A 619 -19.66 11.24 -7.06
CA GLY A 619 -19.39 12.34 -6.12
C GLY A 619 -19.44 13.72 -6.80
N ASN A 620 -20.20 14.64 -6.21
CA ASN A 620 -20.46 15.96 -6.77
C ASN A 620 -19.71 17.05 -5.97
N TYR A 621 -18.70 17.67 -6.59
CA TYR A 621 -17.95 18.80 -6.00
C TYR A 621 -18.66 20.16 -6.13
N SER A 622 -19.87 20.16 -6.67
CA SER A 622 -20.68 21.37 -6.79
C SER A 622 -21.77 21.41 -5.73
N ILE A 623 -21.90 22.58 -5.10
CA ILE A 623 -23.09 22.95 -4.33
C ILE A 623 -23.96 23.90 -5.16
N TYR A 624 -25.25 23.86 -4.91
CA TYR A 624 -26.24 24.76 -5.48
C TYR A 624 -26.74 25.67 -4.36
N ALA A 625 -26.48 26.97 -4.47
CA ALA A 625 -26.93 27.98 -3.52
C ALA A 625 -28.03 28.83 -4.16
N ALA A 626 -29.24 28.70 -3.65
CA ALA A 626 -30.42 29.44 -4.05
C ALA A 626 -30.78 30.51 -3.02
N PHE A 627 -31.19 31.68 -3.49
CA PHE A 627 -31.52 32.84 -2.66
C PHE A 627 -32.93 33.34 -2.98
N ASN A 628 -33.73 33.61 -1.94
CA ASN A 628 -35.15 33.96 -2.06
C ASN A 628 -36.00 32.87 -2.79
N ARG A 629 -35.51 31.62 -2.83
CA ARG A 629 -36.16 30.45 -3.40
C ARG A 629 -35.42 29.16 -3.01
N THR A 630 -36.02 28.01 -3.29
CA THR A 630 -35.35 26.70 -3.29
C THR A 630 -34.69 26.38 -4.63
N VAL A 631 -33.73 25.44 -4.64
CA VAL A 631 -32.96 25.05 -5.84
C VAL A 631 -33.86 24.52 -6.97
N ALA A 632 -34.91 23.75 -6.66
CA ALA A 632 -35.93 23.30 -7.63
C ALA A 632 -36.97 24.38 -8.00
N ALA A 633 -36.95 25.54 -7.33
CA ALA A 633 -37.84 26.69 -7.54
C ALA A 633 -39.31 26.52 -7.08
N ASP A 634 -39.68 25.40 -6.46
CA ASP A 634 -41.06 25.14 -6.04
C ASP A 634 -41.52 26.03 -4.89
N ARG A 635 -40.58 26.61 -4.14
CA ARG A 635 -40.84 27.50 -3.00
C ARG A 635 -40.09 28.81 -3.14
N LYS A 636 -40.67 29.85 -2.54
CA LYS A 636 -40.17 31.22 -2.61
C LYS A 636 -39.88 31.77 -1.22
N GLY A 637 -38.98 32.73 -1.19
CA GLY A 637 -38.77 33.60 -0.05
C GLY A 637 -38.48 35.02 -0.49
N ILE A 638 -38.29 35.90 0.48
CA ILE A 638 -37.83 37.28 0.29
C ILE A 638 -36.92 37.67 1.46
N GLY A 639 -36.13 38.71 1.27
CA GLY A 639 -35.32 39.31 2.32
C GLY A 639 -33.85 39.43 1.94
N VAL A 640 -33.29 38.50 1.15
CA VAL A 640 -31.89 38.61 0.72
C VAL A 640 -31.77 39.70 -0.34
N ALA A 641 -30.95 40.70 -0.05
CA ALA A 641 -30.71 41.85 -0.92
C ALA A 641 -29.40 41.72 -1.72
N GLU A 642 -28.36 41.21 -1.07
CA GLU A 642 -27.02 41.09 -1.64
C GLU A 642 -26.34 39.84 -1.09
N VAL A 643 -25.57 39.17 -1.95
CA VAL A 643 -24.70 38.06 -1.57
C VAL A 643 -23.30 38.32 -2.11
N ARG A 644 -22.30 38.26 -1.25
CA ARG A 644 -20.89 38.22 -1.62
C ARG A 644 -20.39 36.80 -1.49
N LEU A 645 -20.03 36.20 -2.62
CA LEU A 645 -19.33 34.92 -2.67
C LEU A 645 -17.82 35.18 -2.68
N THR A 646 -17.08 34.54 -1.78
CA THR A 646 -15.62 34.51 -1.80
C THR A 646 -15.14 33.07 -1.83
N LEU A 647 -14.32 32.72 -2.81
CA LEU A 647 -13.74 31.40 -2.92
C LEU A 647 -12.28 31.43 -2.46
N TYR A 648 -11.93 30.44 -1.65
CA TYR A 648 -10.58 30.26 -1.12
C TYR A 648 -9.99 28.97 -1.69
N PRO A 649 -8.72 29.01 -2.13
CA PRO A 649 -8.00 27.81 -2.47
C PRO A 649 -7.89 26.86 -1.28
#